data_AF-A0A3N5M0P1-F1
#
_entry.id   AF-A0A3N5M0P1-F1
#
_cell.length_a   1.000
_cell.length_b   1.000
_cell.length_c   1.000
_cell.angle_alpha   90.00
_cell.angle_beta   90.00
_cell.angle_gamma   90.00
#
_symmetry.space_group_name_H-M   'P 1'
#
loop_
_entity.id
_entity.type
_entity.pdbx_description
1 polymer ?
#
loop_
_entity_poly.entity_id
_entity_poly.type
_entity_poly.pdbx_seq_one_letter_code
_entity_poly.pdbx_strand_id
1 'polypeptide(L)'
;DDIYFYTRPADKESKSWDDVPETIKNTFNRLGIPEAEQKFLAGVGAQYESEMVYHSIQEHLAEKGVIFKSIENGLRDHPDLFREYFGTVIPIEDNKFAALNSAVWSGGSFVYIPKGVKVDLPLQAYFRMNEAESGQFERTLIIADEGSQALYVEGCTAPIYTSESFHSGVIEIIVKKGARFRYTTIQNWATNMYNLVTQRAMVHENAKMEWVDANLGCLAEGSTVTTPQGIKPIESVNVGDQVLSYDESSGQLVFRTVLAKRFSGRQPVHTVSAGERRLQVTANHPFFSYLYDPENPKKLGRYRLGYIRADRLQEAIIPRLSIDYGQPYTLKRPSLETSFDSYNQYADNLTMKRTRVSRMNAPEATTDEIMWLFGYWLGDGDIVFKPGKTEGVTRYAKVGFSTPRQDRARQRLVGAMEALVENAPTERVDGVHLAWNSKELAEFFRINGFEGKAGKKRVPGWVWSIPESQRLAFIAGYLDADGSVVAEKRRFSIKSANRGLLEDISSLLITLGVTSHLNTEFSQPKTVVIMGTECIAHGSYRLELPLDKRFLRHLSPSLSEKAALVDEPKLKHNRLVGRSNLELSDNVEIVDVAVSDATAEGVPTWDIEVEGTGNFISQGFIVHNSKLTMKYPSCYLVGEGAHGEILSMAFAGRNQHQDTGGKMIHLAPNTSSKITSKSISKDAGRASYRGLLKVEKGAHNVRSNVVCDALLLDPQSRSDTYPYIEIDEDDVSIGHEASVSKVGEEQLFYLMSRGLSEEEATGMIVSGFIEPLVKELPMEYAIEMNRLIQLQMEGSIG
;
A
#
# COMPACT_ATOMS: atom_id res chain seq x y z
N ASP A 1 -28.63 -4.80 -3.78
CA ASP A 1 -29.59 -3.99 -4.55
C ASP A 1 -29.22 -2.50 -4.61
N ASP A 2 -28.01 -2.14 -4.17
CA ASP A 2 -27.56 -0.75 -3.97
C ASP A 2 -26.50 -0.29 -5.00
N ILE A 3 -26.47 -0.91 -6.19
CA ILE A 3 -25.51 -0.56 -7.27
C ILE A 3 -26.18 0.42 -8.22
N TYR A 4 -25.54 1.58 -8.46
CA TYR A 4 -26.04 2.59 -9.38
C TYR A 4 -25.35 2.43 -10.76
N PHE A 5 -26.16 2.32 -11.82
CA PHE A 5 -25.70 1.74 -13.09
C PHE A 5 -25.28 2.73 -14.18
N TYR A 6 -25.40 4.05 -13.99
CA TYR A 6 -25.15 5.00 -15.07
C TYR A 6 -24.50 6.29 -14.58
N THR A 7 -23.23 6.49 -14.96
CA THR A 7 -22.54 7.79 -14.93
C THR A 7 -22.55 8.37 -16.34
N ARG A 8 -22.83 9.67 -16.47
CA ARG A 8 -22.83 10.38 -17.76
C ARG A 8 -21.37 10.69 -18.19
N PRO A 9 -20.98 10.46 -19.46
CA PRO A 9 -19.65 10.84 -19.96
C PRO A 9 -19.37 12.34 -19.80
N ALA A 10 -18.15 12.69 -19.42
CA ALA A 10 -17.71 14.08 -19.21
C ALA A 10 -17.44 14.81 -20.54
N ASP A 11 -18.00 16.02 -20.69
CA ASP A 11 -18.16 16.73 -21.98
C ASP A 11 -16.88 17.41 -22.56
N LYS A 12 -15.64 17.01 -22.18
CA LYS A 12 -14.41 17.72 -22.62
C LYS A 12 -13.16 16.87 -22.91
N GLU A 13 -12.74 16.92 -24.17
CA GLU A 13 -11.36 16.71 -24.62
C GLU A 13 -10.58 18.06 -24.63
N SER A 14 -9.38 18.10 -24.05
CA SER A 14 -8.41 19.21 -24.17
C SER A 14 -7.49 18.99 -25.39
N LYS A 15 -7.05 20.07 -26.05
CA LYS A 15 -6.58 20.00 -27.45
C LYS A 15 -5.14 20.49 -27.70
N SER A 16 -4.37 20.86 -26.69
CA SER A 16 -2.93 21.13 -26.84
C SER A 16 -2.14 20.98 -25.54
N TRP A 17 -0.81 20.86 -25.69
CA TRP A 17 0.17 20.90 -24.61
C TRP A 17 0.04 22.11 -23.66
N ASP A 18 -0.52 23.24 -24.10
CA ASP A 18 -0.73 24.42 -23.26
C ASP A 18 -1.91 24.25 -22.28
N ASP A 19 -2.87 23.37 -22.58
CA ASP A 19 -3.93 22.96 -21.67
C ASP A 19 -3.47 21.90 -20.65
N VAL A 20 -2.28 21.30 -20.83
CA VAL A 20 -1.74 20.24 -19.95
C VAL A 20 -1.18 20.86 -18.66
N PRO A 21 -1.63 20.42 -17.46
CA PRO A 21 -1.20 20.97 -16.18
C PRO A 21 0.32 20.93 -15.97
N GLU A 22 0.86 22.04 -15.45
CA GLU A 22 2.28 22.27 -15.15
C GLU A 22 2.94 21.15 -14.34
N THR A 23 2.16 20.44 -13.52
CA THR A 23 2.61 19.30 -12.71
C THR A 23 3.12 18.12 -13.54
N ILE A 24 2.56 17.87 -14.73
CA ILE A 24 3.00 16.78 -15.62
C ILE A 24 4.29 17.18 -16.34
N LYS A 25 4.40 18.44 -16.77
CA LYS A 25 5.58 19.00 -17.46
C LYS A 25 6.85 18.92 -16.61
N ASN A 26 6.72 19.05 -15.29
CA ASN A 26 7.85 19.03 -14.36
C ASN A 26 8.37 17.62 -14.00
N THR A 27 7.58 16.56 -14.23
CA THR A 27 7.98 15.18 -13.89
C THR A 27 9.00 14.61 -14.88
N PHE A 28 8.85 14.89 -16.18
CA PHE A 28 9.76 14.38 -17.21
C PHE A 28 11.21 14.89 -17.07
N ASN A 29 11.40 16.11 -16.55
CA ASN A 29 12.74 16.71 -16.37
C ASN A 29 13.57 16.08 -15.22
N ARG A 30 13.00 15.17 -14.41
CA ARG A 30 13.63 14.68 -13.16
C ARG A 30 14.29 13.30 -13.25
N LEU A 31 14.19 12.57 -14.36
CA LEU A 31 14.48 11.12 -14.42
C LEU A 31 15.89 10.70 -14.91
N GLY A 32 16.76 11.64 -15.32
CA GLY A 32 18.22 11.49 -15.51
C GLY A 32 18.83 10.12 -15.89
N ILE A 33 18.80 9.75 -17.17
CA ILE A 33 19.37 8.49 -17.75
C ILE A 33 20.72 8.77 -18.49
N PRO A 34 21.68 7.83 -18.61
CA PRO A 34 23.02 8.06 -19.22
C PRO A 34 23.09 8.13 -20.76
N GLU A 35 24.08 8.84 -21.32
CA GLU A 35 24.17 9.29 -22.74
C GLU A 35 24.07 8.22 -23.85
N ALA A 36 24.45 6.96 -23.61
CA ALA A 36 24.34 5.91 -24.63
C ALA A 36 22.91 5.37 -24.74
N GLU A 37 22.24 5.18 -23.59
CA GLU A 37 20.81 4.89 -23.54
C GLU A 37 19.99 6.12 -23.92
N GLN A 38 20.46 7.35 -23.61
CA GLN A 38 19.87 8.57 -24.18
C GLN A 38 19.91 8.59 -25.72
N LYS A 39 20.77 7.87 -26.43
CA LYS A 39 20.70 7.85 -27.92
C LYS A 39 19.71 6.85 -28.49
N PHE A 40 19.24 5.90 -27.68
CA PHE A 40 18.17 4.96 -28.05
C PHE A 40 16.81 5.41 -27.50
N LEU A 41 16.80 6.07 -26.32
CA LEU A 41 15.62 6.59 -25.64
C LEU A 41 15.36 8.09 -25.87
N ALA A 42 16.37 8.85 -26.31
CA ALA A 42 16.22 10.25 -26.73
C ALA A 42 16.76 10.44 -28.15
N GLY A 43 15.87 10.22 -29.11
CA GLY A 43 15.95 10.95 -30.38
C GLY A 43 15.91 12.44 -30.08
N VAL A 44 17.08 13.08 -30.02
CA VAL A 44 17.20 14.54 -30.06
C VAL A 44 17.79 14.86 -31.44
N GLY A 45 17.05 15.48 -32.37
CA GLY A 45 15.77 16.16 -32.22
C GLY A 45 14.51 15.33 -32.52
N ALA A 46 13.73 15.09 -31.47
CA ALA A 46 12.32 14.68 -31.49
C ALA A 46 11.62 15.14 -30.18
N GLN A 47 12.09 16.19 -29.49
CA GLN A 47 11.41 16.73 -28.29
C GLN A 47 10.30 17.75 -28.64
N TYR A 48 9.48 17.39 -29.61
CA TYR A 48 8.02 17.63 -29.62
C TYR A 48 7.25 16.28 -29.51
N GLU A 49 7.96 15.15 -29.47
CA GLU A 49 7.46 13.79 -29.75
C GLU A 49 7.37 12.92 -28.49
N SER A 50 6.47 13.33 -27.59
CA SER A 50 5.85 12.41 -26.63
C SER A 50 4.34 12.52 -26.73
N GLU A 51 3.82 13.76 -26.78
CA GLU A 51 2.58 14.02 -27.51
C GLU A 51 2.77 13.68 -28.99
N MET A 52 3.81 14.11 -29.72
CA MET A 52 4.07 13.59 -31.09
C MET A 52 4.71 12.17 -31.16
N VAL A 53 4.85 11.38 -30.09
CA VAL A 53 5.03 9.90 -30.23
C VAL A 53 3.71 9.19 -30.06
N TYR A 54 2.82 9.61 -29.17
CA TYR A 54 1.43 9.11 -29.19
C TYR A 54 0.67 9.62 -30.42
N HIS A 55 0.86 10.87 -30.84
CA HIS A 55 0.38 11.42 -32.10
C HIS A 55 1.14 10.85 -33.29
N SER A 56 2.47 10.65 -33.32
CA SER A 56 3.07 9.98 -34.50
C SER A 56 2.78 8.49 -34.56
N ILE A 57 2.54 7.80 -33.43
CA ILE A 57 1.98 6.44 -33.46
C ILE A 57 0.53 6.50 -33.95
N GLN A 58 -0.32 7.41 -33.47
CA GLN A 58 -1.70 7.56 -33.99
C GLN A 58 -1.75 8.05 -35.44
N GLU A 59 -0.82 8.89 -35.89
CA GLU A 59 -0.68 9.36 -37.27
C GLU A 59 -0.11 8.25 -38.15
N HIS A 60 0.91 7.50 -37.72
CA HIS A 60 1.43 6.33 -38.43
C HIS A 60 0.41 5.18 -38.50
N LEU A 61 -0.41 5.02 -37.47
CA LEU A 61 -1.58 4.15 -37.47
C LEU A 61 -2.63 4.68 -38.47
N ALA A 62 -2.95 5.99 -38.45
CA ALA A 62 -3.90 6.59 -39.38
C ALA A 62 -3.42 6.63 -40.85
N GLU A 63 -2.12 6.77 -41.10
CA GLU A 63 -1.46 6.63 -42.41
C GLU A 63 -1.61 5.21 -42.93
N LYS A 64 -1.50 4.21 -42.03
CA LYS A 64 -1.84 2.82 -42.29
C LYS A 64 -3.36 2.56 -42.31
N GLY A 65 -4.20 3.57 -42.11
CA GLY A 65 -5.66 3.50 -42.07
C GLY A 65 -6.25 2.86 -40.80
N VAL A 66 -5.44 2.55 -39.80
CA VAL A 66 -5.88 1.98 -38.52
C VAL A 66 -6.64 3.05 -37.73
N ILE A 67 -7.86 2.71 -37.33
CA ILE A 67 -8.68 3.54 -36.45
C ILE A 67 -8.46 3.01 -35.03
N PHE A 68 -8.01 3.87 -34.12
CA PHE A 68 -7.98 3.60 -32.68
C PHE A 68 -8.51 4.82 -31.95
N LYS A 69 -9.72 4.69 -31.37
CA LYS A 69 -10.49 5.78 -30.73
C LYS A 69 -11.21 5.26 -29.49
N SER A 70 -11.81 6.15 -28.70
CA SER A 70 -12.85 5.76 -27.75
C SER A 70 -14.07 5.20 -28.50
N ILE A 71 -14.83 4.32 -27.83
CA ILE A 71 -16.04 3.69 -28.39
C ILE A 71 -17.09 4.75 -28.81
N GLU A 72 -17.22 5.86 -28.08
CA GLU A 72 -18.13 6.97 -28.40
C GLU A 72 -17.73 7.73 -29.68
N ASN A 73 -16.42 8.00 -29.84
CA ASN A 73 -15.91 8.70 -31.03
C ASN A 73 -15.90 7.75 -32.24
N GLY A 74 -15.68 6.45 -32.03
CA GLY A 74 -15.89 5.40 -33.03
C GLY A 74 -17.33 5.42 -33.57
N LEU A 75 -18.32 5.37 -32.68
CA LEU A 75 -19.75 5.39 -33.05
C LEU A 75 -20.15 6.67 -33.81
N ARG A 76 -19.57 7.81 -33.42
CA ARG A 76 -19.87 9.13 -34.01
C ARG A 76 -19.27 9.29 -35.41
N ASP A 77 -18.02 8.88 -35.57
CA ASP A 77 -17.24 9.13 -36.78
C ASP A 77 -17.38 8.01 -37.82
N HIS A 78 -17.65 6.78 -37.38
CA HIS A 78 -17.78 5.56 -38.20
C HIS A 78 -19.10 4.80 -37.94
N PRO A 79 -20.27 5.46 -38.07
CA PRO A 79 -21.57 4.88 -37.74
C PRO A 79 -22.01 3.78 -38.72
N ASP A 80 -21.35 3.65 -39.87
CA ASP A 80 -21.47 2.53 -40.82
C ASP A 80 -20.86 1.26 -40.23
N LEU A 81 -19.61 1.29 -39.77
CA LEU A 81 -18.96 0.15 -39.11
C LEU A 81 -19.70 -0.28 -37.84
N PHE A 82 -20.22 0.67 -37.05
CA PHE A 82 -21.04 0.33 -35.88
C PHE A 82 -22.36 -0.35 -36.26
N ARG A 83 -23.04 0.06 -37.34
CA ARG A 83 -24.26 -0.63 -37.81
C ARG A 83 -23.98 -2.04 -38.32
N GLU A 84 -22.77 -2.30 -38.82
CA GLU A 84 -22.39 -3.63 -39.33
C GLU A 84 -21.93 -4.58 -38.22
N TYR A 85 -21.21 -4.09 -37.20
CA TYR A 85 -20.48 -4.94 -36.24
C TYR A 85 -20.96 -4.88 -34.79
N PHE A 86 -21.52 -3.76 -34.31
CA PHE A 86 -21.81 -3.58 -32.89
C PHE A 86 -22.94 -4.52 -32.42
N GLY A 87 -22.70 -5.30 -31.37
CA GLY A 87 -23.67 -6.27 -30.85
C GLY A 87 -23.85 -7.52 -31.71
N THR A 88 -23.07 -7.70 -32.77
CA THR A 88 -23.14 -8.92 -33.61
C THR A 88 -22.43 -10.12 -32.97
N VAL A 89 -21.42 -9.87 -32.14
CA VAL A 89 -20.64 -10.91 -31.48
C VAL A 89 -21.25 -11.22 -30.12
N ILE A 90 -21.59 -10.17 -29.36
CA ILE A 90 -22.27 -10.26 -28.06
C ILE A 90 -23.61 -9.51 -28.17
N PRO A 91 -24.70 -10.23 -28.53
CA PRO A 91 -26.05 -9.68 -28.56
C PRO A 91 -26.47 -9.07 -27.23
N ILE A 92 -27.45 -8.17 -27.29
CA ILE A 92 -27.96 -7.47 -26.10
C ILE A 92 -28.54 -8.48 -25.10
N GLU A 93 -29.23 -9.49 -25.60
CA GLU A 93 -29.88 -10.55 -24.83
C GLU A 93 -28.95 -11.67 -24.33
N ASP A 94 -27.64 -11.64 -24.65
CA ASP A 94 -26.70 -12.75 -24.42
C ASP A 94 -26.68 -13.25 -22.98
N ASN A 95 -26.62 -12.31 -22.02
CA ASN A 95 -26.73 -12.59 -20.60
C ASN A 95 -27.12 -11.30 -19.85
N LYS A 96 -27.56 -11.42 -18.59
CA LYS A 96 -28.05 -10.28 -17.78
C LYS A 96 -27.04 -9.13 -17.60
N PHE A 97 -25.73 -9.41 -17.66
CA PHE A 97 -24.70 -8.39 -17.54
C PHE A 97 -24.36 -7.75 -18.89
N ALA A 98 -24.33 -8.55 -19.97
CA ALA A 98 -24.25 -8.04 -21.35
C ALA A 98 -25.46 -7.17 -21.71
N ALA A 99 -26.67 -7.52 -21.28
CA ALA A 99 -27.89 -6.73 -21.46
C ALA A 99 -27.80 -5.38 -20.75
N LEU A 100 -27.34 -5.39 -19.50
CA LEU A 100 -27.13 -4.17 -18.72
C LEU A 100 -26.05 -3.30 -19.37
N ASN A 101 -24.87 -3.85 -19.66
CA ASN A 101 -23.80 -3.16 -20.40
C ASN A 101 -24.30 -2.54 -21.71
N SER A 102 -25.01 -3.30 -22.54
CA SER A 102 -25.55 -2.81 -23.82
C SER A 102 -26.49 -1.61 -23.66
N ALA A 103 -27.18 -1.49 -22.53
CA ALA A 103 -28.10 -0.39 -22.23
C ALA A 103 -27.42 0.84 -21.60
N VAL A 104 -26.31 0.67 -20.86
CA VAL A 104 -25.70 1.74 -20.04
C VAL A 104 -24.18 1.91 -20.22
N TRP A 105 -23.57 1.36 -21.27
CA TRP A 105 -22.13 1.47 -21.51
C TRP A 105 -21.64 2.92 -21.55
N SER A 106 -20.47 3.14 -20.96
CA SER A 106 -19.90 4.45 -20.66
C SER A 106 -18.37 4.38 -20.69
N GLY A 107 -17.79 4.39 -21.89
CA GLY A 107 -16.37 4.18 -22.15
C GLY A 107 -16.01 2.81 -22.73
N GLY A 108 -14.80 2.73 -23.26
CA GLY A 108 -14.25 1.57 -23.97
C GLY A 108 -13.50 1.98 -25.23
N SER A 109 -12.97 1.02 -25.98
CA SER A 109 -12.18 1.27 -27.20
C SER A 109 -12.90 0.83 -28.48
N PHE A 110 -12.74 1.62 -29.53
CA PHE A 110 -13.03 1.21 -30.91
C PHE A 110 -11.72 1.07 -31.67
N VAL A 111 -11.48 -0.13 -32.22
CA VAL A 111 -10.30 -0.45 -33.02
C VAL A 111 -10.73 -1.05 -34.36
N TYR A 112 -10.20 -0.53 -35.46
CA TYR A 112 -10.32 -1.13 -36.79
C TYR A 112 -8.95 -1.17 -37.45
N ILE A 113 -8.48 -2.37 -37.81
CA ILE A 113 -7.23 -2.60 -38.55
C ILE A 113 -7.60 -2.98 -40.00
N PRO A 114 -7.25 -2.17 -41.02
CA PRO A 114 -7.65 -2.42 -42.40
C PRO A 114 -7.02 -3.66 -43.04
N LYS A 115 -7.65 -4.14 -44.12
CA LYS A 115 -7.17 -5.23 -44.97
C LYS A 115 -5.66 -5.19 -45.25
N GLY A 116 -4.98 -6.28 -44.89
CA GLY A 116 -3.54 -6.50 -45.13
C GLY A 116 -2.59 -5.67 -44.25
N VAL A 117 -3.09 -4.80 -43.37
CA VAL A 117 -2.27 -3.91 -42.55
C VAL A 117 -1.67 -4.69 -41.38
N LYS A 118 -0.36 -4.50 -41.15
CA LYS A 118 0.35 -5.04 -39.98
C LYS A 118 0.77 -3.93 -39.03
N VAL A 119 0.46 -4.16 -37.76
CA VAL A 119 0.81 -3.29 -36.64
C VAL A 119 1.76 -4.08 -35.74
N ASP A 120 3.05 -3.73 -35.82
CA ASP A 120 4.13 -4.44 -35.12
C ASP A 120 4.28 -3.99 -33.65
N LEU A 121 3.75 -2.80 -33.33
CA LEU A 121 3.68 -2.27 -31.96
C LEU A 121 2.32 -2.64 -31.31
N PRO A 122 2.27 -2.94 -30.00
CA PRO A 122 1.01 -3.16 -29.31
C PRO A 122 0.15 -1.89 -29.31
N LEU A 123 -1.13 -2.03 -29.68
CA LEU A 123 -2.17 -1.02 -29.45
C LEU A 123 -2.50 -1.03 -27.95
N GLN A 124 -2.15 0.03 -27.22
CA GLN A 124 -2.30 0.07 -25.76
C GLN A 124 -3.50 0.92 -25.34
N ALA A 125 -4.39 0.33 -24.53
CA ALA A 125 -5.46 1.04 -23.83
C ALA A 125 -5.32 0.85 -22.31
N TYR A 126 -5.53 1.92 -21.55
CA TYR A 126 -5.45 1.88 -20.09
C TYR A 126 -6.75 2.39 -19.47
N PHE A 127 -7.55 1.47 -18.93
CA PHE A 127 -8.82 1.81 -18.30
C PHE A 127 -8.62 2.04 -16.80
N ARG A 128 -9.00 3.25 -16.37
CA ARG A 128 -8.92 3.70 -14.99
C ARG A 128 -10.31 4.10 -14.53
N MET A 129 -10.87 3.35 -13.57
CA MET A 129 -12.09 3.77 -12.88
C MET A 129 -11.81 5.07 -12.12
N ASN A 130 -12.76 6.01 -12.14
CA ASN A 130 -12.62 7.30 -11.45
C ASN A 130 -13.75 7.60 -10.44
N GLU A 131 -14.72 6.70 -10.28
CA GLU A 131 -15.92 6.89 -9.45
C GLU A 131 -16.29 5.64 -8.63
N ALA A 132 -16.60 5.84 -7.33
CA ALA A 132 -17.20 4.82 -6.46
C ALA A 132 -18.70 4.64 -6.78
N GLU A 133 -19.30 3.52 -6.36
CA GLU A 133 -20.75 3.21 -6.51
C GLU A 133 -21.28 3.12 -7.95
N SER A 134 -20.47 3.43 -8.96
CA SER A 134 -20.80 3.24 -10.38
C SER A 134 -20.51 1.81 -10.81
N GLY A 135 -21.48 1.16 -11.45
CA GLY A 135 -21.17 0.04 -12.34
C GLY A 135 -20.35 0.54 -13.53
N GLN A 136 -19.12 0.05 -13.72
CA GLN A 136 -18.34 0.35 -14.91
C GLN A 136 -18.78 -0.58 -16.04
N PHE A 137 -19.45 -0.01 -17.04
CA PHE A 137 -19.89 -0.70 -18.24
C PHE A 137 -19.00 -0.32 -19.40
N GLU A 138 -17.82 -0.92 -19.46
CA GLU A 138 -16.92 -0.75 -20.59
C GLU A 138 -17.43 -1.56 -21.79
N ARG A 139 -17.44 -0.98 -22.98
CA ARG A 139 -17.66 -1.74 -24.21
C ARG A 139 -16.56 -1.49 -25.23
N THR A 140 -15.84 -2.54 -25.57
CA THR A 140 -14.72 -2.49 -26.53
C THR A 140 -15.07 -3.30 -27.77
N LEU A 141 -14.96 -2.67 -28.94
CA LEU A 141 -15.26 -3.25 -30.26
C LEU A 141 -14.00 -3.20 -31.13
N ILE A 142 -13.52 -4.37 -31.55
CA ILE A 142 -12.29 -4.54 -32.32
C ILE A 142 -12.57 -5.29 -33.61
N ILE A 143 -12.13 -4.75 -34.74
CA ILE A 143 -12.29 -5.34 -36.07
C ILE A 143 -10.91 -5.46 -36.72
N ALA A 144 -10.40 -6.69 -36.85
CA ALA A 144 -9.22 -7.00 -37.64
C ALA A 144 -9.67 -7.47 -39.03
N ASP A 145 -9.59 -6.59 -40.04
CA ASP A 145 -10.04 -6.84 -41.41
C ASP A 145 -9.08 -7.77 -42.18
N GLU A 146 -9.46 -8.26 -43.36
CA GLU A 146 -8.85 -9.43 -44.02
C GLU A 146 -7.31 -9.38 -44.12
N GLY A 147 -6.63 -10.41 -43.66
CA GLY A 147 -5.15 -10.52 -43.71
C GLY A 147 -4.41 -9.51 -42.84
N SER A 148 -5.10 -8.72 -42.00
CA SER A 148 -4.47 -7.77 -41.08
C SER A 148 -3.82 -8.47 -39.88
N GLN A 149 -2.91 -7.80 -39.19
CA GLN A 149 -2.23 -8.31 -38.01
C GLN A 149 -2.03 -7.22 -36.95
N ALA A 150 -2.48 -7.46 -35.72
CA ALA A 150 -2.25 -6.56 -34.59
C ALA A 150 -2.25 -7.28 -33.23
N LEU A 151 -1.61 -6.63 -32.26
CA LEU A 151 -1.66 -6.95 -30.83
C LEU A 151 -2.32 -5.77 -30.11
N TYR A 152 -3.25 -6.05 -29.21
CA TYR A 152 -3.81 -5.07 -28.28
C TYR A 152 -3.51 -5.47 -26.83
N VAL A 153 -3.11 -4.50 -26.02
CA VAL A 153 -2.79 -4.68 -24.60
C VAL A 153 -3.67 -3.75 -23.78
N GLU A 154 -4.36 -4.34 -22.81
CA GLU A 154 -5.31 -3.66 -21.93
C GLU A 154 -4.83 -3.74 -20.48
N GLY A 155 -4.56 -2.57 -19.89
CA GLY A 155 -4.30 -2.42 -18.47
C GLY A 155 -5.54 -1.90 -17.75
N CYS A 156 -6.15 -2.71 -16.88
CA CYS A 156 -7.26 -2.26 -16.04
C CYS A 156 -6.84 -2.14 -14.58
N THR A 157 -7.06 -0.98 -13.97
CA THR A 157 -6.86 -0.81 -12.52
C THR A 157 -7.98 0.03 -11.90
N ALA A 158 -8.62 -0.52 -10.88
CA ALA A 158 -9.58 0.20 -10.05
C ALA A 158 -8.86 0.96 -8.92
N PRO A 159 -9.21 2.22 -8.62
CA PRO A 159 -9.15 2.73 -7.26
C PRO A 159 -10.12 1.91 -6.39
N ILE A 160 -9.86 1.91 -5.09
CA ILE A 160 -10.68 1.15 -4.15
C ILE A 160 -11.85 2.03 -3.70
N TYR A 161 -13.00 1.42 -3.43
CA TYR A 161 -14.23 2.13 -3.09
C TYR A 161 -14.84 1.60 -1.79
N THR A 162 -15.59 2.45 -1.10
CA THR A 162 -16.20 2.17 0.21
C THR A 162 -17.31 1.11 0.16
N SER A 163 -17.81 0.81 -1.04
CA SER A 163 -18.93 -0.08 -1.33
C SER A 163 -18.54 -1.15 -2.35
N GLU A 164 -19.33 -2.24 -2.41
CA GLU A 164 -19.15 -3.28 -3.42
C GLU A 164 -19.27 -2.68 -4.82
N SER A 165 -18.21 -2.81 -5.60
CA SER A 165 -18.04 -2.15 -6.89
C SER A 165 -18.10 -3.18 -8.03
N PHE A 166 -18.64 -2.76 -9.16
CA PHE A 166 -19.08 -3.67 -10.21
C PHE A 166 -18.44 -3.28 -11.53
N HIS A 167 -17.58 -4.15 -12.07
CA HIS A 167 -17.05 -4.00 -13.43
C HIS A 167 -17.71 -5.05 -14.33
N SER A 168 -18.32 -4.60 -15.44
CA SER A 168 -18.95 -5.43 -16.45
C SER A 168 -18.52 -5.00 -17.84
N GLY A 169 -17.28 -5.33 -18.20
CA GLY A 169 -16.77 -5.18 -19.56
C GLY A 169 -17.45 -6.12 -20.55
N VAL A 170 -17.75 -5.61 -21.75
CA VAL A 170 -18.16 -6.38 -22.92
C VAL A 170 -17.16 -6.13 -24.03
N ILE A 171 -16.47 -7.18 -24.47
CA ILE A 171 -15.43 -7.07 -25.50
C ILE A 171 -15.80 -7.95 -26.70
N GLU A 172 -16.07 -7.29 -27.82
CA GLU A 172 -16.44 -7.87 -29.10
C GLU A 172 -15.27 -7.76 -30.07
N ILE A 173 -14.79 -8.90 -30.56
CA ILE A 173 -13.68 -8.94 -31.52
C ILE A 173 -14.13 -9.67 -32.79
N ILE A 174 -13.86 -9.08 -33.97
CA ILE A 174 -14.11 -9.70 -35.27
C ILE A 174 -12.78 -9.84 -35.99
N VAL A 175 -12.37 -11.08 -36.26
CA VAL A 175 -11.12 -11.40 -36.95
C VAL A 175 -11.46 -11.98 -38.33
N LYS A 176 -11.38 -11.14 -39.36
CA LYS A 176 -11.76 -11.45 -40.76
C LYS A 176 -10.76 -12.38 -41.43
N LYS A 177 -11.09 -12.81 -42.66
CA LYS A 177 -10.38 -13.85 -43.41
C LYS A 177 -8.86 -13.65 -43.42
N GLY A 178 -8.11 -14.64 -42.95
CA GLY A 178 -6.64 -14.63 -42.92
C GLY A 178 -5.99 -13.64 -41.92
N ALA A 179 -6.77 -12.89 -41.14
CA ALA A 179 -6.25 -11.92 -40.19
C ALA A 179 -5.75 -12.59 -38.90
N ARG A 180 -4.92 -11.90 -38.12
CA ARG A 180 -4.34 -12.39 -36.86
C ARG A 180 -4.43 -11.34 -35.77
N PHE A 181 -5.12 -11.65 -34.69
CA PHE A 181 -5.30 -10.73 -33.58
C PHE A 181 -4.95 -11.36 -32.24
N ARG A 182 -4.20 -10.62 -31.42
CA ARG A 182 -3.90 -10.97 -30.03
C ARG A 182 -4.44 -9.90 -29.09
N TYR A 183 -5.12 -10.32 -28.04
CA TYR A 183 -5.64 -9.45 -26.99
C TYR A 183 -5.09 -9.90 -25.63
N THR A 184 -4.32 -9.02 -25.01
CA THR A 184 -3.65 -9.26 -23.73
C THR A 184 -4.22 -8.36 -22.66
N THR A 185 -4.61 -8.94 -21.53
CA THR A 185 -5.12 -8.25 -20.34
C THR A 185 -4.19 -8.45 -19.16
N ILE A 186 -3.89 -7.37 -18.43
CA ILE A 186 -3.25 -7.41 -17.12
C ILE A 186 -4.05 -6.46 -16.23
N GLN A 187 -4.80 -7.00 -15.28
CA GLN A 187 -5.80 -6.26 -14.53
C GLN A 187 -5.61 -6.42 -13.02
N ASN A 188 -5.37 -5.36 -12.26
CA ASN A 188 -5.29 -5.47 -10.79
C ASN A 188 -6.52 -4.85 -10.10
N TRP A 189 -7.14 -5.61 -9.20
CA TRP A 189 -8.48 -5.33 -8.64
C TRP A 189 -8.56 -5.40 -7.09
N ALA A 190 -9.65 -4.88 -6.53
CA ALA A 190 -9.81 -4.50 -5.11
C ALA A 190 -10.74 -5.44 -4.26
N THR A 191 -10.72 -5.39 -2.90
CA THR A 191 -11.41 -6.35 -1.95
C THR A 191 -12.93 -6.29 -1.96
N ASN A 192 -13.46 -5.53 -2.88
CA ASN A 192 -14.85 -5.12 -2.97
C ASN A 192 -15.30 -5.15 -4.43
N MET A 193 -14.44 -5.54 -5.37
CA MET A 193 -14.80 -5.56 -6.78
C MET A 193 -15.32 -6.93 -7.24
N TYR A 194 -16.43 -6.89 -7.96
CA TYR A 194 -16.92 -7.97 -8.81
C TYR A 194 -16.44 -7.69 -10.23
N ASN A 195 -15.49 -8.47 -10.73
CA ASN A 195 -15.04 -8.40 -12.12
C ASN A 195 -15.81 -9.41 -12.97
N LEU A 196 -16.83 -8.99 -13.72
CA LEU A 196 -17.72 -9.86 -14.50
C LEU A 196 -17.65 -9.56 -16.00
N VAL A 197 -16.63 -10.07 -16.69
CA VAL A 197 -16.36 -9.68 -18.09
C VAL A 197 -16.95 -10.69 -19.09
N THR A 198 -17.68 -10.20 -20.11
CA THR A 198 -18.10 -11.00 -21.28
C THR A 198 -17.17 -10.70 -22.45
N GLN A 199 -16.31 -11.65 -22.80
CA GLN A 199 -15.30 -11.50 -23.87
C GLN A 199 -15.55 -12.54 -24.96
N ARG A 200 -15.72 -12.11 -26.22
CA ARG A 200 -15.96 -13.02 -27.34
C ARG A 200 -15.38 -12.50 -28.66
N ALA A 201 -14.77 -13.40 -29.41
CA ALA A 201 -14.28 -13.19 -30.76
C ALA A 201 -15.06 -14.04 -31.77
N MET A 202 -15.43 -13.47 -32.91
CA MET A 202 -15.79 -14.20 -34.14
C MET A 202 -14.55 -14.31 -35.03
N VAL A 203 -14.20 -15.53 -35.42
CA VAL A 203 -12.97 -15.84 -36.17
C VAL A 203 -13.34 -16.47 -37.51
N HIS A 204 -13.05 -15.76 -38.59
CA HIS A 204 -13.39 -16.15 -39.96
C HIS A 204 -12.31 -17.01 -40.62
N GLU A 205 -12.50 -17.31 -41.90
CA GLU A 205 -11.72 -18.28 -42.67
C GLU A 205 -10.21 -18.05 -42.58
N ASN A 206 -9.44 -19.08 -42.21
CA ASN A 206 -7.98 -19.03 -42.05
C ASN A 206 -7.44 -17.93 -41.09
N ALA A 207 -8.28 -17.38 -40.21
CA ALA A 207 -7.90 -16.33 -39.27
C ALA A 207 -7.44 -16.88 -37.90
N LYS A 208 -6.63 -16.13 -37.14
CA LYS A 208 -6.15 -16.50 -35.79
C LYS A 208 -6.57 -15.47 -34.73
N MET A 209 -7.14 -15.94 -33.62
CA MET A 209 -7.37 -15.16 -32.40
C MET A 209 -6.59 -15.72 -31.19
N GLU A 210 -6.04 -14.86 -30.35
CA GLU A 210 -5.26 -15.21 -29.14
C GLU A 210 -5.68 -14.33 -27.93
N TRP A 211 -5.97 -14.95 -26.77
CA TRP A 211 -6.31 -14.25 -25.50
C TRP A 211 -5.29 -14.52 -24.38
N VAL A 212 -4.94 -13.51 -23.56
CA VAL A 212 -3.95 -13.58 -22.43
C VAL A 212 -4.44 -12.78 -21.18
N ASP A 213 -4.31 -13.26 -19.92
CA ASP A 213 -4.90 -12.62 -18.68
C ASP A 213 -4.11 -12.79 -17.33
N ALA A 214 -4.12 -11.81 -16.38
CA ALA A 214 -3.32 -11.74 -15.10
C ALA A 214 -3.73 -10.63 -14.03
N ASN A 215 -3.45 -10.73 -12.68
CA ASN A 215 -3.96 -9.77 -11.61
C ASN A 215 -3.22 -9.66 -10.17
N LEU A 216 -2.57 -8.54 -9.67
CA LEU A 216 -1.85 -8.40 -8.30
C LEU A 216 -1.51 -6.96 -7.66
N GLY A 217 -1.41 -6.74 -6.29
CA GLY A 217 -0.98 -5.46 -5.54
C GLY A 217 -0.78 -5.44 -3.95
N CYS A 218 -0.25 -4.35 -3.25
CA CYS A 218 0.28 -4.33 -1.81
C CYS A 218 0.86 -2.99 -1.12
N LEU A 219 1.55 -3.05 0.08
CA LEU A 219 2.04 -1.97 1.02
C LEU A 219 3.54 -2.15 1.46
N ALA A 220 4.36 -1.18 1.91
CA ALA A 220 5.79 -1.46 2.25
C ALA A 220 6.07 -2.11 3.63
N GLU A 221 7.15 -2.89 3.74
CA GLU A 221 7.71 -3.45 4.99
C GLU A 221 8.15 -2.37 6.00
N GLY A 222 8.02 -2.66 7.29
CA GLY A 222 8.23 -1.69 8.36
C GLY A 222 7.10 -0.67 8.49
N SER A 223 6.09 -0.69 7.59
CA SER A 223 4.86 0.10 7.76
C SER A 223 4.13 -0.35 9.03
N THR A 224 3.87 0.59 9.92
CA THR A 224 3.33 0.30 11.25
C THR A 224 1.81 0.25 11.22
N VAL A 225 1.24 -0.82 11.79
CA VAL A 225 -0.19 -1.04 11.96
C VAL A 225 -0.51 -1.07 13.45
N THR A 226 -1.63 -0.45 13.83
CA THR A 226 -2.04 -0.36 15.25
C THR A 226 -2.87 -1.58 15.64
N THR A 227 -2.53 -2.27 16.73
CA THR A 227 -3.25 -3.43 17.29
C THR A 227 -3.67 -3.16 18.75
N PRO A 228 -4.63 -3.90 19.34
CA PRO A 228 -5.00 -3.73 20.74
C PRO A 228 -3.84 -3.92 21.73
N GLN A 229 -2.80 -4.67 21.34
CA GLN A 229 -1.62 -4.95 22.15
C GLN A 229 -0.48 -3.93 21.94
N GLY A 230 -0.64 -2.98 21.02
CA GLY A 230 0.40 -2.02 20.65
C GLY A 230 0.56 -1.85 19.14
N ILE A 231 1.57 -1.08 18.73
CA ILE A 231 1.93 -0.99 17.32
C ILE A 231 2.80 -2.19 16.92
N LYS A 232 2.44 -2.82 15.79
CA LYS A 232 3.21 -3.88 15.14
C LYS A 232 3.61 -3.40 13.73
N PRO A 233 4.83 -3.63 13.25
CA PRO A 233 5.10 -3.48 11.82
C PRO A 233 4.36 -4.58 11.04
N ILE A 234 3.93 -4.28 9.81
CA ILE A 234 3.00 -5.09 9.01
C ILE A 234 3.50 -6.52 8.77
N GLU A 235 4.81 -6.71 8.62
CA GLU A 235 5.48 -8.01 8.50
C GLU A 235 5.39 -8.88 9.77
N SER A 236 4.94 -8.32 10.90
CA SER A 236 4.75 -9.02 12.19
C SER A 236 3.29 -9.16 12.62
N VAL A 237 2.36 -8.54 11.89
CA VAL A 237 0.92 -8.76 12.06
C VAL A 237 0.59 -10.16 11.58
N ASN A 238 -0.23 -10.91 12.31
CA ASN A 238 -0.60 -12.28 11.98
C ASN A 238 -2.12 -12.43 11.83
N VAL A 239 -2.55 -13.49 11.14
CA VAL A 239 -3.97 -13.84 11.07
C VAL A 239 -4.53 -14.07 12.47
N GLY A 240 -5.68 -13.46 12.77
CA GLY A 240 -6.30 -13.49 14.09
C GLY A 240 -5.82 -12.40 15.06
N ASP A 241 -4.74 -11.66 14.74
CA ASP A 241 -4.53 -10.35 15.38
C ASP A 241 -5.71 -9.43 15.04
N GLN A 242 -5.94 -8.41 15.87
CA GLN A 242 -6.84 -7.32 15.53
C GLN A 242 -6.05 -6.08 15.15
N VAL A 243 -6.52 -5.32 14.17
CA VAL A 243 -5.93 -4.07 13.72
C VAL A 243 -6.95 -2.94 13.78
N LEU A 244 -6.48 -1.71 13.96
CA LEU A 244 -7.32 -0.53 14.03
C LEU A 244 -7.84 -0.16 12.64
N SER A 245 -9.16 -0.10 12.50
CA SER A 245 -9.89 0.25 11.28
C SER A 245 -10.79 1.45 11.50
N TYR A 246 -11.28 2.04 10.41
CA TYR A 246 -12.29 3.08 10.42
C TYR A 246 -13.62 2.49 9.93
N ASP A 247 -14.64 2.47 10.80
CA ASP A 247 -16.00 2.15 10.39
C ASP A 247 -16.65 3.39 9.75
N GLU A 248 -16.68 3.38 8.43
CA GLU A 248 -17.20 4.44 7.58
C GLU A 248 -18.71 4.71 7.82
N SER A 249 -19.45 3.71 8.31
CA SER A 249 -20.90 3.82 8.54
C SER A 249 -21.25 4.54 9.85
N SER A 250 -20.45 4.33 10.90
CA SER A 250 -20.63 4.98 12.22
C SER A 250 -19.69 6.17 12.44
N GLY A 251 -18.71 6.35 11.54
CA GLY A 251 -17.63 7.33 11.67
C GLY A 251 -16.69 7.06 12.85
N GLN A 252 -16.68 5.83 13.39
CA GLN A 252 -15.89 5.44 14.55
C GLN A 252 -14.63 4.69 14.16
N LEU A 253 -13.60 4.79 15.01
CA LEU A 253 -12.47 3.87 14.97
C LEU A 253 -12.89 2.58 15.68
N VAL A 254 -12.52 1.42 15.13
CA VAL A 254 -12.83 0.10 15.71
C VAL A 254 -11.69 -0.89 15.45
N PHE A 255 -11.43 -1.80 16.39
CA PHE A 255 -10.51 -2.91 16.16
C PHE A 255 -11.22 -4.05 15.42
N ARG A 256 -10.62 -4.55 14.34
CA ARG A 256 -11.16 -5.59 13.48
C ARG A 256 -10.17 -6.70 13.23
N THR A 257 -10.65 -7.92 13.01
CA THR A 257 -9.80 -9.12 12.90
C THR A 257 -9.05 -9.14 11.57
N VAL A 258 -7.76 -9.47 11.62
CA VAL A 258 -6.94 -9.75 10.43
C VAL A 258 -7.29 -11.14 9.93
N LEU A 259 -7.89 -11.20 8.74
CA LEU A 259 -8.35 -12.42 8.10
C LEU A 259 -7.24 -13.12 7.31
N ALA A 260 -6.31 -12.36 6.72
CA ALA A 260 -5.18 -12.87 5.95
C ALA A 260 -3.98 -11.92 6.08
N LYS A 261 -2.78 -12.42 5.78
CA LYS A 261 -1.55 -11.65 5.68
C LYS A 261 -0.73 -12.20 4.52
N ARG A 262 -0.19 -11.32 3.70
CA ARG A 262 0.50 -11.62 2.45
C ARG A 262 1.86 -10.93 2.47
N PHE A 263 2.92 -11.65 2.12
CA PHE A 263 4.12 -11.00 1.62
C PHE A 263 3.97 -10.84 0.11
N SER A 264 4.34 -9.67 -0.39
CA SER A 264 4.27 -9.28 -1.80
C SER A 264 5.62 -8.73 -2.30
N GLY A 265 6.69 -9.02 -1.55
CA GLY A 265 8.10 -8.85 -1.91
C GLY A 265 8.55 -7.45 -2.34
N ARG A 266 9.73 -7.37 -2.99
CA ARG A 266 10.40 -6.11 -3.34
C ARG A 266 9.84 -5.34 -4.55
N GLN A 267 9.00 -4.33 -4.29
CA GLN A 267 8.34 -3.48 -5.29
C GLN A 267 8.79 -2.00 -5.22
N PRO A 268 8.76 -1.23 -6.32
CA PRO A 268 8.97 0.23 -6.27
C PRO A 268 7.87 0.88 -5.43
N VAL A 269 8.25 1.74 -4.48
CA VAL A 269 7.32 2.38 -3.55
C VAL A 269 7.39 3.91 -3.64
N HIS A 270 6.23 4.54 -3.53
CA HIS A 270 6.09 5.98 -3.31
C HIS A 270 6.03 6.24 -1.81
N THR A 271 6.66 7.33 -1.36
CA THR A 271 6.47 7.85 -0.01
C THR A 271 5.31 8.85 -0.05
N VAL A 272 4.19 8.46 0.55
CA VAL A 272 3.02 9.31 0.80
C VAL A 272 3.26 10.05 2.11
N SER A 273 3.18 11.37 2.12
CA SER A 273 3.56 12.20 3.27
C SER A 273 2.56 13.32 3.57
N ALA A 274 2.18 13.45 4.86
CA ALA A 274 1.19 14.42 5.33
C ALA A 274 1.65 15.05 6.66
N GLY A 275 2.27 16.22 6.58
CA GLY A 275 3.08 16.75 7.68
C GLY A 275 4.25 15.81 7.98
N GLU A 276 4.33 15.33 9.22
CA GLU A 276 5.34 14.34 9.63
C GLU A 276 4.91 12.88 9.43
N ARG A 277 3.65 12.61 9.05
CA ARG A 277 3.20 11.24 8.67
C ARG A 277 3.89 10.85 7.37
N ARG A 278 4.44 9.64 7.29
CA ARG A 278 5.04 9.06 6.08
C ARG A 278 4.69 7.59 5.99
N LEU A 279 4.15 7.16 4.85
CA LEU A 279 3.84 5.77 4.56
C LEU A 279 4.42 5.40 3.19
N GLN A 280 5.10 4.26 3.10
CA GLN A 280 5.64 3.75 1.84
C GLN A 280 4.70 2.69 1.27
N VAL A 281 4.36 2.84 -0.01
CA VAL A 281 3.29 2.10 -0.67
C VAL A 281 3.57 1.94 -2.15
N THR A 282 2.98 0.94 -2.79
CA THR A 282 2.97 0.87 -4.26
C THR A 282 2.09 1.97 -4.85
N ALA A 283 2.34 2.33 -6.12
CA ALA A 283 1.63 3.40 -6.82
C ALA A 283 0.09 3.29 -6.77
N ASN A 284 -0.41 2.06 -6.75
CA ASN A 284 -1.83 1.72 -6.78
C ASN A 284 -2.47 1.54 -5.38
N HIS A 285 -1.72 1.64 -4.28
CA HIS A 285 -2.26 1.42 -2.95
C HIS A 285 -3.32 2.49 -2.59
N PRO A 286 -4.49 2.11 -2.04
CA PRO A 286 -5.58 3.05 -1.76
C PRO A 286 -5.39 3.83 -0.46
N PHE A 287 -5.80 5.09 -0.47
CA PHE A 287 -5.91 5.94 0.71
C PHE A 287 -7.31 6.54 0.78
N PHE A 288 -7.93 6.47 1.95
CA PHE A 288 -9.23 7.10 2.18
C PHE A 288 -9.09 8.61 2.00
N SER A 289 -9.94 9.18 1.16
CA SER A 289 -9.85 10.57 0.71
C SER A 289 -11.20 11.04 0.19
N TYR A 290 -11.23 12.20 -0.46
CA TYR A 290 -12.40 12.68 -1.16
C TYR A 290 -12.20 12.63 -2.68
N LEU A 291 -13.16 12.06 -3.40
CA LEU A 291 -13.23 12.01 -4.86
C LEU A 291 -13.83 13.31 -5.40
N TYR A 292 -13.20 13.91 -6.41
CA TYR A 292 -13.76 15.05 -7.15
C TYR A 292 -14.59 14.55 -8.34
N ASP A 293 -15.85 14.92 -8.35
CA ASP A 293 -16.82 14.69 -9.41
C ASP A 293 -17.03 16.01 -10.18
N PRO A 294 -16.45 16.17 -11.38
CA PRO A 294 -16.59 17.38 -12.18
C PRO A 294 -17.96 17.53 -12.85
N GLU A 295 -18.77 16.47 -12.93
CA GLU A 295 -20.06 16.45 -13.61
C GLU A 295 -21.21 16.81 -12.67
N ASN A 296 -21.08 16.53 -11.37
CA ASN A 296 -22.08 16.89 -10.38
C ASN A 296 -22.46 18.38 -10.48
N PRO A 297 -23.76 18.71 -10.50
CA PRO A 297 -24.21 20.09 -10.49
C PRO A 297 -23.59 20.85 -9.33
N LYS A 298 -23.00 22.02 -9.61
CA LYS A 298 -22.37 22.91 -8.60
C LYS A 298 -23.31 23.35 -7.45
N LYS A 299 -24.58 22.96 -7.45
CA LYS A 299 -25.56 23.18 -6.37
C LYS A 299 -25.73 21.98 -5.44
N LEU A 300 -25.39 20.77 -5.88
CA LEU A 300 -25.50 19.52 -5.11
C LEU A 300 -24.18 19.16 -4.41
N GLY A 301 -23.06 19.68 -4.91
CA GLY A 301 -21.72 19.37 -4.41
C GLY A 301 -20.98 18.47 -5.39
N ARG A 302 -19.65 18.62 -5.46
CA ARG A 302 -18.75 17.96 -6.42
C ARG A 302 -17.71 17.07 -5.76
N TYR A 303 -17.88 16.77 -4.48
CA TYR A 303 -16.89 16.05 -3.69
C TYR A 303 -17.62 15.08 -2.77
N ARG A 304 -17.11 13.84 -2.69
CA ARG A 304 -17.65 12.73 -1.88
C ARG A 304 -16.52 11.88 -1.31
N LEU A 305 -16.78 11.04 -0.31
CA LEU A 305 -15.76 10.16 0.28
C LEU A 305 -15.49 8.95 -0.64
N GLY A 306 -14.27 8.39 -0.56
CA GLY A 306 -13.84 7.23 -1.37
C GLY A 306 -12.36 6.92 -1.13
N TYR A 307 -11.75 6.01 -1.91
CA TYR A 307 -10.28 5.85 -1.88
C TYR A 307 -9.62 6.29 -3.19
N ILE A 308 -8.42 6.86 -3.05
CA ILE A 308 -7.58 7.33 -4.15
C ILE A 308 -6.25 6.58 -4.09
N ARG A 309 -5.73 6.19 -5.26
CA ARG A 309 -4.40 5.58 -5.41
C ARG A 309 -3.31 6.53 -4.93
N ALA A 310 -2.30 6.00 -4.24
CA ALA A 310 -1.13 6.73 -3.76
C ALA A 310 -0.54 7.67 -4.82
N ASP A 311 -0.38 7.21 -6.06
CA ASP A 311 0.22 7.97 -7.17
C ASP A 311 -0.54 9.23 -7.62
N ARG A 312 -1.82 9.38 -7.23
CA ARG A 312 -2.64 10.57 -7.55
C ARG A 312 -3.29 11.21 -6.32
N LEU A 313 -2.76 10.90 -5.13
CA LEU A 313 -3.26 11.40 -3.86
C LEU A 313 -2.88 12.89 -3.68
N GLN A 314 -3.85 13.70 -3.27
CA GLN A 314 -3.68 15.13 -2.97
C GLN A 314 -4.26 15.41 -1.57
N GLU A 315 -5.57 15.21 -1.46
CA GLU A 315 -6.31 14.89 -0.22
C GLU A 315 -5.88 13.56 0.44
N ALA A 316 -5.73 13.46 1.77
CA ALA A 316 -6.05 12.23 2.51
C ALA A 316 -6.90 12.52 3.75
N ILE A 317 -7.75 11.56 4.12
CA ILE A 317 -8.49 11.54 5.39
C ILE A 317 -7.71 10.67 6.37
N ILE A 318 -7.46 11.24 7.54
CA ILE A 318 -6.63 10.65 8.60
C ILE A 318 -7.38 10.64 9.95
N PRO A 319 -7.07 9.71 10.86
CA PRO A 319 -7.57 9.75 12.23
C PRO A 319 -7.03 10.99 12.98
N ARG A 320 -7.97 11.71 13.60
CA ARG A 320 -7.75 12.86 14.49
C ARG A 320 -7.65 12.43 15.96
N LEU A 321 -8.36 11.36 16.30
CA LEU A 321 -8.31 10.72 17.61
C LEU A 321 -7.72 9.32 17.47
N SER A 322 -7.44 8.70 18.60
CA SER A 322 -7.04 7.31 18.71
C SER A 322 -7.99 6.62 19.69
N ILE A 323 -8.06 5.29 19.64
CA ILE A 323 -8.66 4.51 20.72
C ILE A 323 -7.54 4.24 21.73
N ASP A 324 -7.86 4.04 23.01
CA ASP A 324 -6.88 3.49 23.94
C ASP A 324 -6.51 2.04 23.55
N TYR A 325 -5.22 1.72 23.60
CA TYR A 325 -4.68 0.41 23.26
C TYR A 325 -3.29 0.23 23.88
N GLY A 326 -2.81 -1.00 23.88
CA GLY A 326 -1.57 -1.39 24.56
C GLY A 326 -1.83 -1.81 25.99
N GLN A 327 -0.76 -2.08 26.71
CA GLN A 327 -0.78 -2.44 28.13
C GLN A 327 0.41 -1.77 28.83
N PRO A 328 0.33 -1.49 30.15
CA PRO A 328 1.47 -1.00 30.91
C PRO A 328 2.71 -1.88 30.72
N TYR A 329 3.84 -1.27 30.38
CA TYR A 329 5.09 -1.97 30.12
C TYR A 329 5.72 -2.45 31.43
N THR A 330 6.05 -3.74 31.53
CA THR A 330 6.78 -4.29 32.68
C THR A 330 8.21 -3.74 32.71
N LEU A 331 8.49 -2.88 33.69
CA LEU A 331 9.75 -2.18 33.80
C LEU A 331 10.87 -3.12 34.22
N LYS A 332 11.99 -3.06 33.51
CA LYS A 332 13.19 -3.81 33.87
C LYS A 332 13.79 -3.21 35.14
N ARG A 333 14.12 -4.07 36.09
CA ARG A 333 14.71 -3.69 37.40
C ARG A 333 16.16 -4.19 37.46
N PRO A 334 17.12 -3.40 37.98
CA PRO A 334 18.49 -3.85 38.18
C PRO A 334 18.53 -5.00 39.21
N SER A 335 19.54 -5.87 39.13
CA SER A 335 19.61 -7.07 39.97
C SER A 335 19.68 -6.72 41.46
N LEU A 336 18.87 -7.43 42.27
CA LEU A 336 18.81 -7.25 43.73
C LEU A 336 20.09 -7.68 44.45
N GLU A 337 20.94 -8.46 43.77
CA GLU A 337 22.24 -8.86 44.24
C GLU A 337 23.31 -8.46 43.22
N THR A 338 24.45 -7.97 43.71
CA THR A 338 25.66 -7.78 42.90
C THR A 338 26.84 -8.27 43.71
N SER A 339 27.38 -9.44 43.37
CA SER A 339 28.58 -9.99 44.00
C SER A 339 29.82 -9.38 43.37
N PHE A 340 30.72 -8.85 44.21
CA PHE A 340 32.04 -8.40 43.79
C PHE A 340 33.10 -9.07 44.65
N ASP A 341 34.15 -9.57 44.02
CA ASP A 341 35.33 -10.11 44.71
C ASP A 341 36.22 -8.96 45.17
N SER A 342 36.25 -8.68 46.48
CA SER A 342 37.09 -7.63 47.04
C SER A 342 38.43 -8.19 47.54
N TYR A 343 39.52 -7.84 46.86
CA TYR A 343 40.87 -8.16 47.31
C TYR A 343 41.30 -7.25 48.47
N ASN A 344 41.83 -7.85 49.53
CA ASN A 344 42.42 -7.17 50.67
C ASN A 344 43.94 -7.00 50.43
N GLN A 345 44.48 -5.79 50.62
CA GLN A 345 45.91 -5.50 50.50
C GLN A 345 46.81 -6.25 51.54
N TYR A 346 46.19 -7.00 52.46
CA TYR A 346 46.87 -7.76 53.52
C TYR A 346 46.72 -9.29 53.41
N ALA A 347 46.04 -9.83 52.38
CA ALA A 347 45.94 -11.28 52.17
C ALA A 347 45.55 -11.65 50.72
N ASP A 348 46.42 -12.38 50.01
CA ASP A 348 46.29 -12.66 48.57
C ASP A 348 45.10 -13.56 48.18
N ASN A 349 44.54 -14.33 49.14
CA ASN A 349 43.60 -15.43 48.87
C ASN A 349 42.22 -15.26 49.51
N LEU A 350 41.80 -14.04 49.88
CA LEU A 350 40.58 -13.81 50.69
C LEU A 350 39.43 -13.17 49.90
N THR A 351 38.74 -14.00 49.12
CA THR A 351 37.59 -13.60 48.29
C THR A 351 36.31 -13.44 49.12
N MET A 352 35.96 -12.21 49.51
CA MET A 352 34.67 -11.91 50.13
C MET A 352 33.58 -11.61 49.10
N LYS A 353 32.57 -12.48 48.99
CA LYS A 353 31.30 -12.11 48.35
C LYS A 353 30.52 -11.17 49.27
N ARG A 354 30.30 -9.93 48.81
CA ARG A 354 29.32 -9.01 49.43
C ARG A 354 28.06 -8.94 48.58
N THR A 355 26.90 -9.13 49.22
CA THR A 355 25.58 -8.90 48.62
C THR A 355 25.06 -7.53 49.08
N ARG A 356 24.46 -6.76 48.15
CA ARG A 356 23.86 -5.46 48.45
C ARG A 356 22.44 -5.40 47.89
N VAL A 357 21.45 -5.47 48.78
CA VAL A 357 20.03 -5.37 48.43
C VAL A 357 19.72 -3.96 47.90
N SER A 358 18.98 -3.89 46.79
CA SER A 358 18.50 -2.62 46.23
C SER A 358 17.56 -1.90 47.21
N ARG A 359 17.67 -0.56 47.26
CA ARG A 359 16.76 0.32 48.02
C ARG A 359 15.88 1.18 47.11
N MET A 360 15.81 0.84 45.83
CA MET A 360 15.02 1.58 44.85
C MET A 360 13.60 1.00 44.81
N ASN A 361 12.62 1.84 45.08
CA ASN A 361 11.19 1.52 45.02
C ASN A 361 10.65 1.73 43.59
N ALA A 362 11.26 1.05 42.61
CA ALA A 362 10.80 1.15 41.22
C ALA A 362 9.50 0.36 41.02
N PRO A 363 8.47 0.95 40.38
CA PRO A 363 7.23 0.25 40.07
C PRO A 363 7.48 -0.90 39.10
N GLU A 364 6.65 -1.94 39.19
CA GLU A 364 6.78 -3.13 38.34
C GLU A 364 6.32 -2.90 36.90
N ALA A 365 5.36 -2.01 36.70
CA ALA A 365 4.86 -1.61 35.39
C ALA A 365 4.80 -0.08 35.26
N THR A 366 4.70 0.41 34.03
CA THR A 366 4.58 1.85 33.76
C THR A 366 3.28 2.44 34.33
N THR A 367 3.38 3.68 34.80
CA THR A 367 2.31 4.52 35.32
C THR A 367 2.45 5.92 34.72
N ASP A 368 1.40 6.74 34.79
CA ASP A 368 1.46 8.11 34.25
C ASP A 368 2.63 8.92 34.86
N GLU A 369 2.93 8.75 36.16
CA GLU A 369 3.99 9.52 36.84
C GLU A 369 5.41 9.07 36.45
N ILE A 370 5.68 7.76 36.33
CA ILE A 370 7.01 7.29 35.89
C ILE A 370 7.25 7.61 34.41
N MET A 371 6.19 7.60 33.60
CA MET A 371 6.27 8.03 32.20
C MET A 371 6.48 9.53 32.07
N TRP A 372 5.81 10.35 32.88
CA TRP A 372 6.10 11.78 32.97
C TRP A 372 7.57 12.03 33.36
N LEU A 373 8.11 11.30 34.35
CA LEU A 373 9.51 11.43 34.74
C LEU A 373 10.49 11.07 33.61
N PHE A 374 10.22 9.98 32.87
CA PHE A 374 11.03 9.61 31.70
C PHE A 374 10.93 10.65 30.58
N GLY A 375 9.76 11.25 30.38
CA GLY A 375 9.57 12.38 29.47
C GLY A 375 10.37 13.60 29.87
N TYR A 376 10.31 13.99 31.15
CA TYR A 376 11.08 15.11 31.69
C TYR A 376 12.59 14.88 31.56
N TRP A 377 13.03 13.63 31.74
CA TRP A 377 14.43 13.25 31.52
C TRP A 377 14.88 13.42 30.05
N LEU A 378 13.99 13.31 29.05
CA LEU A 378 14.38 13.52 27.65
C LEU A 378 14.86 14.95 27.37
N GLY A 379 14.28 15.96 28.02
CA GLY A 379 14.80 17.33 28.00
C GLY A 379 16.01 17.47 28.92
N ASP A 380 15.75 17.88 30.15
CA ASP A 380 16.76 18.35 31.11
C ASP A 380 17.65 17.28 31.75
N GLY A 381 17.35 15.99 31.53
CA GLY A 381 18.03 14.86 32.17
C GLY A 381 19.42 14.52 31.60
N ASP A 382 20.31 14.02 32.45
CA ASP A 382 21.56 13.37 32.07
C ASP A 382 21.85 12.14 32.94
N ILE A 383 22.70 11.24 32.45
CA ILE A 383 23.20 10.09 33.22
C ILE A 383 24.71 10.01 33.05
N VAL A 384 25.43 9.88 34.15
CA VAL A 384 26.89 9.76 34.16
C VAL A 384 27.29 8.47 34.84
N PHE A 385 27.91 7.57 34.09
CA PHE A 385 28.67 6.43 34.61
C PHE A 385 30.15 6.77 34.67
N LYS A 386 30.84 6.40 35.75
CA LYS A 386 32.30 6.50 35.86
C LYS A 386 32.90 5.11 36.11
N PRO A 387 33.79 4.60 35.24
CA PRO A 387 34.44 3.32 35.46
C PRO A 387 35.36 3.33 36.69
N GLY A 388 35.56 2.15 37.25
CA GLY A 388 36.55 1.85 38.29
C GLY A 388 37.93 1.60 37.72
N LYS A 389 38.86 1.19 38.59
CA LYS A 389 40.19 0.73 38.18
C LYS A 389 40.16 -0.69 37.60
N THR A 390 39.19 -1.50 38.03
CA THR A 390 38.93 -2.84 37.51
C THR A 390 37.98 -2.74 36.33
N GLU A 391 38.30 -3.45 35.25
CA GLU A 391 37.44 -3.55 34.06
C GLU A 391 36.05 -4.12 34.42
N GLY A 392 35.00 -3.64 33.74
CA GLY A 392 33.60 -3.99 34.04
C GLY A 392 33.01 -3.36 35.32
N VAL A 393 33.82 -2.84 36.25
CA VAL A 393 33.31 -2.28 37.52
C VAL A 393 32.97 -0.79 37.38
N THR A 394 31.73 -0.40 37.64
CA THR A 394 31.36 1.03 37.76
C THR A 394 31.74 1.58 39.15
N ARG A 395 32.55 2.63 39.22
CA ARG A 395 32.97 3.30 40.47
C ARG A 395 31.81 4.03 41.13
N TYR A 396 31.17 4.92 40.39
CA TYR A 396 29.92 5.61 40.76
C TYR A 396 29.11 5.92 39.51
N ALA A 397 27.81 6.09 39.68
CA ALA A 397 26.95 6.66 38.65
C ALA A 397 25.92 7.60 39.30
N LYS A 398 25.37 8.50 38.49
CA LYS A 398 24.34 9.46 38.91
C LYS A 398 23.34 9.72 37.78
N VAL A 399 22.10 10.04 38.16
CA VAL A 399 21.10 10.66 37.28
C VAL A 399 21.00 12.13 37.66
N GLY A 400 21.10 13.03 36.69
CA GLY A 400 21.03 14.47 36.89
C GLY A 400 19.90 15.10 36.08
N PHE A 401 19.47 16.28 36.51
CA PHE A 401 18.45 17.11 35.85
C PHE A 401 18.84 18.58 35.96
N SER A 402 18.76 19.31 34.85
CA SER A 402 19.11 20.73 34.76
C SER A 402 17.92 21.64 35.11
N THR A 403 17.33 21.45 36.30
CA THR A 403 16.14 22.17 36.77
C THR A 403 16.51 23.28 37.79
N PRO A 404 16.45 24.57 37.40
CA PRO A 404 16.71 25.68 38.33
C PRO A 404 15.71 25.78 39.46
N ARG A 405 16.08 26.43 40.58
CA ARG A 405 15.21 26.58 41.77
C ARG A 405 13.80 27.12 41.53
N GLN A 406 13.59 27.89 40.46
CA GLN A 406 12.31 28.50 40.08
C GLN A 406 11.56 27.73 38.97
N ASP A 407 12.07 26.58 38.53
CA ASP A 407 11.46 25.81 37.46
C ASP A 407 10.07 25.26 37.84
N ARG A 408 9.15 25.32 36.87
CA ARG A 408 7.73 24.97 36.99
C ARG A 408 7.48 23.52 37.41
N ALA A 409 8.40 22.62 37.09
CA ALA A 409 8.25 21.18 37.27
C ALA A 409 9.12 20.62 38.40
N ARG A 410 10.06 21.42 38.92
CA ARG A 410 11.04 21.01 39.96
C ARG A 410 10.43 20.28 41.15
N GLN A 411 9.32 20.80 41.69
CA GLN A 411 8.67 20.18 42.86
C GLN A 411 8.12 18.78 42.52
N ARG A 412 7.55 18.62 41.32
CA ARG A 412 7.05 17.32 40.85
C ARG A 412 8.20 16.36 40.55
N LEU A 413 9.27 16.82 39.91
CA LEU A 413 10.49 16.03 39.72
C LEU A 413 11.01 15.47 41.06
N VAL A 414 11.14 16.33 42.08
CA VAL A 414 11.63 15.92 43.39
C VAL A 414 10.70 14.86 44.00
N GLY A 415 9.38 15.08 44.01
CA GLY A 415 8.43 14.09 44.52
C GLY A 415 8.44 12.75 43.75
N ALA A 416 8.52 12.78 42.42
CA ALA A 416 8.63 11.58 41.59
C ALA A 416 9.94 10.81 41.84
N MET A 417 11.04 11.52 42.12
CA MET A 417 12.33 10.90 42.44
C MET A 417 12.39 10.38 43.88
N GLU A 418 11.79 11.08 44.85
CA GLU A 418 11.65 10.62 46.24
C GLU A 418 10.79 9.34 46.34
N ALA A 419 9.77 9.20 45.47
CA ALA A 419 8.98 7.97 45.38
C ALA A 419 9.79 6.75 44.88
N LEU A 420 10.87 6.98 44.12
CA LEU A 420 11.76 5.94 43.59
C LEU A 420 12.97 5.65 44.48
N VAL A 421 13.55 6.67 45.14
CA VAL A 421 14.75 6.55 45.96
C VAL A 421 14.71 7.44 47.20
N GLU A 422 15.04 6.87 48.36
CA GLU A 422 15.10 7.58 49.66
C GLU A 422 16.19 8.66 49.75
N ASN A 423 17.14 8.68 48.81
CA ASN A 423 18.28 9.60 48.85
C ASN A 423 17.90 10.99 48.30
N ALA A 424 18.09 12.03 49.10
CA ALA A 424 17.95 13.41 48.65
C ALA A 424 18.94 13.75 47.50
N PRO A 425 18.55 14.64 46.56
CA PRO A 425 19.45 15.10 45.51
C PRO A 425 20.61 15.93 46.06
N THR A 426 21.75 15.85 45.39
CA THR A 426 22.82 16.85 45.49
C THR A 426 22.52 18.01 44.55
N GLU A 427 22.48 19.24 45.08
CA GLU A 427 22.30 20.47 44.30
C GLU A 427 23.67 21.08 43.96
N ARG A 428 23.86 21.53 42.71
CA ARG A 428 25.04 22.30 42.30
C ARG A 428 24.98 23.70 42.94
N VAL A 429 26.16 24.27 43.25
CA VAL A 429 26.28 25.53 44.01
C VAL A 429 25.51 26.72 43.39
N ASP A 430 25.32 26.72 42.07
CA ASP A 430 24.55 27.74 41.34
C ASP A 430 23.02 27.52 41.37
N GLY A 431 22.53 26.43 41.96
CA GLY A 431 21.10 26.13 42.06
C GLY A 431 20.43 25.72 40.74
N VAL A 432 21.22 25.37 39.72
CA VAL A 432 20.73 25.05 38.35
C VAL A 432 20.58 23.54 38.11
N HIS A 433 21.27 22.69 38.87
CA HIS A 433 21.37 21.26 38.59
C HIS A 433 21.15 20.42 39.85
N LEU A 434 20.25 19.44 39.76
CA LEU A 434 20.00 18.42 40.78
C LEU A 434 20.57 17.07 40.31
N ALA A 435 21.20 16.32 41.21
CA ALA A 435 21.76 15.01 40.88
C ALA A 435 21.60 13.98 42.00
N TRP A 436 21.07 12.81 41.65
CA TRP A 436 20.92 11.65 42.54
C TRP A 436 22.06 10.66 42.29
N ASN A 437 22.91 10.47 43.31
CA ASN A 437 24.08 9.59 43.25
C ASN A 437 23.69 8.14 43.59
N SER A 438 22.99 7.48 42.67
CA SER A 438 22.64 6.05 42.76
C SER A 438 23.05 5.32 41.49
N LYS A 439 23.71 4.17 41.68
CA LYS A 439 24.04 3.25 40.57
C LYS A 439 22.79 2.51 40.10
N GLU A 440 21.94 2.14 41.04
CA GLU A 440 20.69 1.42 40.83
C GLU A 440 19.73 2.24 39.97
N LEU A 441 19.58 3.53 40.27
CA LEU A 441 18.73 4.46 39.52
C LEU A 441 19.29 4.77 38.13
N ALA A 442 20.60 5.03 38.02
CA ALA A 442 21.25 5.24 36.72
C ALA A 442 21.11 4.00 35.82
N GLU A 443 21.27 2.82 36.40
CA GLU A 443 21.08 1.55 35.70
C GLU A 443 19.62 1.32 35.32
N PHE A 444 18.66 1.65 36.19
CA PHE A 444 17.22 1.54 35.93
C PHE A 444 16.78 2.36 34.71
N PHE A 445 17.22 3.61 34.59
CA PHE A 445 16.96 4.40 33.38
C PHE A 445 17.60 3.73 32.15
N ARG A 446 18.87 3.34 32.25
CA ARG A 446 19.65 2.73 31.16
C ARG A 446 19.01 1.45 30.62
N ILE A 447 18.64 0.50 31.47
CA ILE A 447 18.08 -0.80 31.06
C ILE A 447 16.68 -0.70 30.44
N ASN A 448 15.94 0.37 30.76
CA ASN A 448 14.65 0.68 30.14
C ASN A 448 14.78 1.53 28.85
N GLY A 449 16.01 1.89 28.45
CA GLY A 449 16.31 2.57 27.19
C GLY A 449 16.57 4.08 27.28
N PHE A 450 16.55 4.65 28.49
CA PHE A 450 16.82 6.07 28.72
C PHE A 450 18.31 6.28 28.98
N GLU A 451 19.08 6.43 27.90
CA GLU A 451 20.52 6.71 27.95
C GLU A 451 20.99 7.67 26.84
N GLY A 452 22.29 8.00 26.87
CA GLY A 452 22.93 8.89 25.91
C GLY A 452 22.99 10.35 26.34
N LYS A 453 23.59 11.18 25.49
CA LYS A 453 23.70 12.64 25.65
C LYS A 453 22.56 13.32 24.91
N ALA A 454 22.20 14.57 25.26
CA ALA A 454 21.09 15.32 24.67
C ALA A 454 20.93 15.17 23.13
N GLY A 455 22.00 15.36 22.36
CA GLY A 455 22.03 15.20 20.89
C GLY A 455 21.95 13.75 20.34
N LYS A 456 21.76 12.74 21.21
CA LYS A 456 21.67 11.32 20.85
C LYS A 456 20.53 10.56 21.58
N LYS A 457 19.80 11.20 22.50
CA LYS A 457 18.62 10.61 23.15
C LYS A 457 17.58 10.20 22.07
N ARG A 458 16.86 9.11 22.31
CA ARG A 458 15.76 8.60 21.47
C ARG A 458 14.65 8.10 22.39
N VAL A 459 13.43 7.99 21.87
CA VAL A 459 12.32 7.35 22.59
C VAL A 459 12.47 5.82 22.49
N PRO A 460 12.38 5.06 23.59
CA PRO A 460 12.40 3.60 23.54
C PRO A 460 11.20 3.03 22.79
N GLY A 461 11.40 2.05 21.89
CA GLY A 461 10.35 1.52 21.01
C GLY A 461 9.08 1.00 21.72
N TRP A 462 9.20 0.53 22.97
CA TRP A 462 8.05 0.07 23.76
C TRP A 462 7.06 1.20 24.11
N VAL A 463 7.48 2.48 24.08
CA VAL A 463 6.63 3.64 24.41
C VAL A 463 5.48 3.84 23.41
N TRP A 464 5.62 3.38 22.15
CA TRP A 464 4.53 3.43 21.17
C TRP A 464 3.37 2.47 21.51
N SER A 465 3.59 1.49 22.39
CA SER A 465 2.65 0.39 22.69
C SER A 465 2.10 0.37 24.12
N ILE A 466 2.29 1.45 24.89
CA ILE A 466 1.67 1.65 26.22
C ILE A 466 0.35 2.45 26.10
N PRO A 467 -0.53 2.45 27.11
CA PRO A 467 -1.82 3.13 27.07
C PRO A 467 -1.73 4.63 26.75
N GLU A 468 -2.83 5.18 26.24
CA GLU A 468 -2.94 6.59 25.82
C GLU A 468 -2.56 7.56 26.95
N SER A 469 -3.03 7.32 28.19
CA SER A 469 -2.70 8.17 29.34
C SER A 469 -1.19 8.27 29.58
N GLN A 470 -0.47 7.17 29.37
CA GLN A 470 0.95 7.03 29.63
C GLN A 470 1.80 7.65 28.52
N ARG A 471 1.36 7.53 27.25
CA ARG A 471 1.96 8.26 26.12
C ARG A 471 1.77 9.77 26.25
N LEU A 472 0.57 10.21 26.63
CA LEU A 472 0.27 11.61 26.92
C LEU A 472 1.14 12.12 28.08
N ALA A 473 1.28 11.35 29.16
CA ALA A 473 2.11 11.72 30.31
C ALA A 473 3.60 11.83 29.96
N PHE A 474 4.11 10.92 29.14
CA PHE A 474 5.48 10.97 28.63
C PHE A 474 5.77 12.23 27.81
N ILE A 475 4.89 12.59 26.88
CA ILE A 475 5.02 13.83 26.10
C ILE A 475 4.85 15.06 27.00
N ALA A 476 3.93 15.01 27.97
CA ALA A 476 3.74 16.08 28.95
C ALA A 476 4.99 16.32 29.82
N GLY A 477 5.70 15.25 30.20
CA GLY A 477 7.00 15.36 30.88
C GLY A 477 8.02 16.11 30.04
N TYR A 478 8.12 15.80 28.74
CA TYR A 478 9.04 16.52 27.86
C TYR A 478 8.61 17.98 27.61
N LEU A 479 7.29 18.24 27.56
CA LEU A 479 6.73 19.60 27.52
C LEU A 479 7.01 20.40 28.81
N ASP A 480 7.03 19.76 29.96
CA ASP A 480 7.37 20.39 31.25
C ASP A 480 8.87 20.70 31.39
N ALA A 481 9.74 19.94 30.73
CA ALA A 481 11.16 20.26 30.58
C ALA A 481 11.37 21.37 29.53
N ASP A 482 11.40 21.01 28.23
CA ASP A 482 11.79 21.89 27.11
C ASP A 482 10.61 22.59 26.40
N GLY A 483 9.37 22.33 26.81
CA GLY A 483 8.17 22.84 26.14
C GLY A 483 7.73 24.25 26.55
N SER A 484 6.93 24.87 25.68
CA SER A 484 6.34 26.19 25.90
C SER A 484 4.95 26.29 25.26
N VAL A 485 4.08 27.15 25.79
CA VAL A 485 2.79 27.50 25.17
C VAL A 485 2.96 28.81 24.40
N VAL A 486 2.70 28.78 23.10
CA VAL A 486 2.70 29.97 22.23
C VAL A 486 1.26 30.44 22.10
N ALA A 487 0.82 31.29 23.04
CA ALA A 487 -0.58 31.70 23.18
C ALA A 487 -1.19 32.30 21.90
N GLU A 488 -0.46 33.18 21.21
CA GLU A 488 -0.87 33.79 19.93
C GLU A 488 -1.22 32.75 18.85
N LYS A 489 -0.45 31.65 18.81
CA LYS A 489 -0.62 30.56 17.83
C LYS A 489 -1.47 29.39 18.34
N ARG A 490 -1.89 29.41 19.62
CA ARG A 490 -2.66 28.34 20.27
C ARG A 490 -2.01 26.95 20.13
N ARG A 491 -0.70 26.89 20.39
CA ARG A 491 0.13 25.69 20.20
C ARG A 491 1.10 25.47 21.34
N PHE A 492 1.44 24.21 21.60
CA PHE A 492 2.67 23.86 22.28
C PHE A 492 3.85 23.93 21.30
N SER A 493 5.02 24.29 21.80
CA SER A 493 6.28 24.32 21.05
C SER A 493 7.40 23.74 21.89
N ILE A 494 8.10 22.74 21.35
CA ILE A 494 9.32 22.14 21.92
C ILE A 494 10.49 22.53 21.01
N LYS A 495 11.64 22.88 21.59
CA LYS A 495 12.88 23.12 20.83
C LYS A 495 13.94 22.10 21.21
N SER A 496 14.72 21.63 20.24
CA SER A 496 15.83 20.73 20.49
C SER A 496 16.89 20.82 19.39
N ALA A 497 18.15 20.58 19.74
CA ALA A 497 19.21 20.32 18.76
C ALA A 497 19.17 18.88 18.22
N ASN A 498 18.39 17.99 18.86
CA ASN A 498 18.24 16.59 18.47
C ASN A 498 17.00 16.42 17.58
N ARG A 499 17.20 16.44 16.26
CA ARG A 499 16.12 16.23 15.28
C ARG A 499 15.43 14.87 15.45
N GLY A 500 16.21 13.79 15.59
CA GLY A 500 15.68 12.43 15.68
C GLY A 500 14.79 12.21 16.91
N LEU A 501 15.06 12.90 18.02
CA LEU A 501 14.16 12.90 19.18
C LEU A 501 12.82 13.60 18.88
N LEU A 502 12.83 14.72 18.14
CA LEU A 502 11.59 15.39 17.76
C LEU A 502 10.81 14.60 16.69
N GLU A 503 11.49 13.85 15.83
CA GLU A 503 10.88 12.90 14.90
C GLU A 503 10.23 11.73 15.66
N ASP A 504 10.87 11.18 16.69
CA ASP A 504 10.25 10.18 17.59
C ASP A 504 8.99 10.71 18.27
N ILE A 505 9.06 11.91 18.86
CA ILE A 505 7.91 12.53 19.55
C ILE A 505 6.79 12.85 18.56
N SER A 506 7.12 13.26 17.32
CA SER A 506 6.13 13.46 16.27
C SER A 506 5.46 12.16 15.84
N SER A 507 6.22 11.07 15.69
CA SER A 507 5.68 9.72 15.47
C SER A 507 4.76 9.29 16.60
N LEU A 508 5.14 9.53 17.87
CA LEU A 508 4.30 9.22 19.02
C LEU A 508 3.01 10.07 19.04
N LEU A 509 3.06 11.34 18.62
CA LEU A 509 1.87 12.19 18.48
C LEU A 509 0.90 11.68 17.39
N ILE A 510 1.41 11.13 16.29
CA ILE A 510 0.59 10.47 15.25
C ILE A 510 -0.21 9.30 15.84
N THR A 511 0.36 8.54 16.79
CA THR A 511 -0.37 7.44 17.47
C THR A 511 -1.55 7.90 18.32
N LEU A 512 -1.58 9.18 18.69
CA LEU A 512 -2.61 9.84 19.49
C LEU A 512 -3.62 10.61 18.62
N GLY A 513 -3.45 10.56 17.29
CA GLY A 513 -4.19 11.38 16.31
C GLY A 513 -3.73 12.84 16.22
N VAL A 514 -2.70 13.25 16.98
CA VAL A 514 -2.27 14.63 17.10
C VAL A 514 -1.32 15.01 15.95
N THR A 515 -1.81 15.82 15.01
CA THR A 515 -1.00 16.37 13.91
C THR A 515 0.00 17.41 14.43
N SER A 516 1.28 17.23 14.11
CA SER A 516 2.40 18.10 14.51
C SER A 516 3.25 18.54 13.30
N HIS A 517 4.10 19.56 13.49
CA HIS A 517 4.99 20.09 12.44
C HIS A 517 6.41 20.27 12.97
N LEU A 518 7.40 19.68 12.30
CA LEU A 518 8.81 19.78 12.67
C LEU A 518 9.55 20.81 11.80
N ASN A 519 9.71 22.01 12.34
CA ASN A 519 10.41 23.10 11.68
C ASN A 519 11.93 23.02 11.94
N THR A 520 12.72 23.36 10.92
CA THR A 520 14.17 23.54 11.05
C THR A 520 14.48 25.03 11.15
N GLU A 521 14.94 25.52 12.30
CA GLU A 521 15.28 26.95 12.47
C GLU A 521 16.64 27.28 11.83
N PHE A 522 17.60 26.37 11.95
CA PHE A 522 18.87 26.35 11.21
C PHE A 522 19.50 24.96 11.29
N SER A 523 20.18 24.52 10.24
CA SER A 523 20.86 23.21 10.17
C SER A 523 22.38 23.31 10.22
N GLN A 524 22.97 24.36 9.64
CA GLN A 524 24.41 24.57 9.64
C GLN A 524 24.90 25.17 10.97
N PRO A 525 26.12 24.80 11.43
CA PRO A 525 26.74 25.42 12.59
C PRO A 525 26.95 26.92 12.37
N LYS A 526 26.47 27.75 13.29
CA LYS A 526 26.68 29.21 13.24
C LYS A 526 27.34 29.71 14.51
N THR A 527 28.29 30.64 14.36
CA THR A 527 28.88 31.36 15.49
C THR A 527 27.84 32.29 16.10
N VAL A 528 27.60 32.16 17.40
CA VAL A 528 26.73 33.01 18.20
C VAL A 528 27.52 33.51 19.41
N VAL A 529 27.40 34.79 19.73
CA VAL A 529 28.03 35.36 20.92
C VAL A 529 27.05 35.22 22.08
N ILE A 530 27.36 34.34 23.03
CA ILE A 530 26.56 34.13 24.26
C ILE A 530 27.37 34.70 25.41
N MET A 531 26.83 35.72 26.10
CA MET A 531 27.49 36.40 27.23
C MET A 531 28.94 36.84 26.93
N GLY A 532 29.20 37.31 25.70
CA GLY A 532 30.54 37.74 25.26
C GLY A 532 31.48 36.62 24.83
N THR A 533 31.06 35.35 24.87
CA THR A 533 31.85 34.20 24.41
C THR A 533 31.37 33.74 23.04
N GLU A 534 32.28 33.59 22.06
CA GLU A 534 31.95 32.96 20.78
C GLU A 534 31.67 31.47 20.99
N CYS A 535 30.45 31.07 20.65
CA CYS A 535 29.94 29.70 20.76
C CYS A 535 29.47 29.22 19.38
N ILE A 536 29.64 27.93 19.08
CA ILE A 536 29.11 27.34 17.84
C ILE A 536 27.77 26.67 18.15
N ALA A 537 26.69 27.20 17.56
CA ALA A 537 25.36 26.59 17.67
C ALA A 537 25.16 25.54 16.57
N HIS A 538 25.15 24.26 16.95
CA HIS A 538 25.02 23.12 16.03
C HIS A 538 23.55 22.74 15.77
N GLY A 539 22.87 23.55 14.96
CA GLY A 539 21.48 23.31 14.54
C GLY A 539 20.42 23.60 15.62
N SER A 540 19.21 23.91 15.19
CA SER A 540 18.02 24.04 16.05
C SER A 540 16.78 23.60 15.28
N TYR A 541 15.99 22.73 15.91
CA TYR A 541 14.75 22.19 15.40
C TYR A 541 13.63 22.51 16.39
N ARG A 542 12.42 22.73 15.87
CA ARG A 542 11.24 23.10 16.65
C ARG A 542 10.04 22.26 16.24
N LEU A 543 9.53 21.46 17.17
CA LEU A 543 8.27 20.75 17.01
C LEU A 543 7.13 21.64 17.52
N GLU A 544 6.15 21.93 16.68
CA GLU A 544 4.91 22.62 17.06
C GLU A 544 3.71 21.67 16.93
N LEU A 545 2.85 21.63 17.95
CA LEU A 545 1.64 20.80 17.99
C LEU A 545 0.45 21.63 18.56
N PRO A 546 -0.80 21.34 18.21
CA PRO A 546 -1.96 22.03 18.76
C PRO A 546 -2.03 21.88 20.28
N LEU A 547 -2.70 22.83 20.94
CA LEU A 547 -3.20 22.58 22.29
C LEU A 547 -4.26 21.48 22.23
N ASP A 548 -4.10 20.47 23.09
CA ASP A 548 -5.01 19.34 23.25
C ASP A 548 -5.23 19.12 24.75
N LYS A 549 -6.48 19.23 25.20
CA LYS A 549 -6.88 19.11 26.61
C LYS A 549 -6.43 17.80 27.27
N ARG A 550 -6.20 16.73 26.51
CA ARG A 550 -5.75 15.42 27.03
C ARG A 550 -4.39 15.51 27.75
N PHE A 551 -3.55 16.49 27.39
CA PHE A 551 -2.29 16.77 28.11
C PHE A 551 -2.47 17.49 29.45
N LEU A 552 -3.54 18.27 29.65
CA LEU A 552 -3.64 19.21 30.79
C LEU A 552 -3.54 18.54 32.17
N ARG A 553 -4.10 17.34 32.31
CA ARG A 553 -4.03 16.55 33.56
C ARG A 553 -2.62 16.01 33.88
N HIS A 554 -1.73 16.02 32.90
CA HIS A 554 -0.38 15.45 32.98
C HIS A 554 0.72 16.51 33.00
N LEU A 555 0.41 17.78 32.73
CA LEU A 555 1.37 18.89 32.75
C LEU A 555 1.54 19.47 34.16
N SER A 556 2.64 20.18 34.39
CA SER A 556 2.83 21.00 35.59
C SER A 556 1.72 22.06 35.71
N PRO A 557 1.31 22.45 36.94
CA PRO A 557 0.19 23.38 37.13
C PRO A 557 0.34 24.68 36.33
N SER A 558 1.54 25.28 36.32
CA SER A 558 1.79 26.52 35.57
C SER A 558 1.67 26.38 34.05
N LEU A 559 2.02 25.22 33.48
CA LEU A 559 1.91 24.98 32.04
C LEU A 559 0.48 24.56 31.65
N SER A 560 -0.19 23.80 32.53
CA SER A 560 -1.60 23.44 32.43
C SER A 560 -2.51 24.68 32.44
N GLU A 561 -2.34 25.59 33.41
CA GLU A 561 -3.08 26.86 33.50
C GLU A 561 -2.91 27.70 32.22
N LYS A 562 -1.66 27.86 31.73
CA LYS A 562 -1.38 28.62 30.50
C LYS A 562 -2.02 28.01 29.25
N ALA A 563 -2.09 26.68 29.17
CA ALA A 563 -2.75 25.98 28.08
C ALA A 563 -4.29 26.04 28.20
N ALA A 564 -4.84 25.93 29.41
CA ALA A 564 -6.29 25.98 29.67
C ALA A 564 -6.91 27.37 29.43
N LEU A 565 -6.13 28.45 29.56
CA LEU A 565 -6.54 29.83 29.25
C LEU A 565 -6.70 30.12 27.75
N VAL A 566 -6.34 29.17 26.87
CA VAL A 566 -6.38 29.35 25.42
C VAL A 566 -7.38 28.38 24.80
N ASP A 567 -8.46 28.91 24.23
CA ASP A 567 -9.45 28.12 23.50
C ASP A 567 -8.79 27.27 22.40
N GLU A 568 -9.04 25.96 22.42
CA GLU A 568 -8.66 25.06 21.35
C GLU A 568 -9.20 25.54 19.98
N PRO A 569 -8.47 25.28 18.87
CA PRO A 569 -8.97 25.63 17.54
C PRO A 569 -10.30 24.90 17.25
N LYS A 570 -11.36 25.66 16.98
CA LYS A 570 -12.66 25.08 16.60
C LYS A 570 -12.54 24.25 15.32
N LEU A 571 -13.10 23.05 15.35
CA LEU A 571 -13.06 22.12 14.23
C LEU A 571 -14.05 22.53 13.15
N LYS A 572 -13.67 22.32 11.90
CA LYS A 572 -14.59 22.43 10.76
C LYS A 572 -15.22 21.06 10.52
N HIS A 573 -16.22 20.71 11.33
CA HIS A 573 -17.03 19.49 11.17
C HIS A 573 -17.60 19.37 9.74
N ASN A 574 -17.95 20.53 9.17
CA ASN A 574 -18.28 20.71 7.77
C ASN A 574 -17.10 21.34 7.02
N ARG A 575 -16.45 20.57 6.13
CA ARG A 575 -15.49 21.14 5.18
C ARG A 575 -16.23 21.43 3.86
N LEU A 576 -16.41 22.71 3.60
CA LEU A 576 -17.05 23.18 2.37
C LEU A 576 -16.02 23.12 1.22
N VAL A 577 -15.96 21.98 0.53
CA VAL A 577 -15.07 21.77 -0.61
C VAL A 577 -15.78 22.25 -1.88
N GLY A 578 -15.39 23.44 -2.34
CA GLY A 578 -16.00 24.15 -3.47
C GLY A 578 -17.42 24.66 -3.16
N ARG A 579 -18.42 23.79 -3.35
CA ARG A 579 -19.83 24.01 -2.98
C ARG A 579 -20.50 22.79 -2.34
N SER A 580 -19.77 21.70 -2.17
CA SER A 580 -20.22 20.50 -1.45
C SER A 580 -20.03 20.73 0.03
N ASN A 581 -21.03 20.36 0.82
CA ASN A 581 -20.88 20.29 2.27
C ASN A 581 -20.56 18.83 2.63
N LEU A 582 -19.29 18.54 2.88
CA LEU A 582 -18.88 17.24 3.40
C LEU A 582 -18.83 17.32 4.92
N GLU A 583 -19.68 16.51 5.55
CA GLU A 583 -19.72 16.29 6.98
C GLU A 583 -18.79 15.10 7.31
N LEU A 584 -17.81 15.35 8.16
CA LEU A 584 -16.90 14.33 8.68
C LEU A 584 -17.22 14.08 10.15
N SER A 585 -16.99 12.86 10.64
CA SER A 585 -17.04 12.60 12.07
C SER A 585 -15.88 13.31 12.77
N ASP A 586 -16.07 13.66 14.05
CA ASP A 586 -15.05 14.32 14.88
C ASP A 586 -13.76 13.49 15.06
N ASN A 587 -13.80 12.21 14.68
CA ASN A 587 -12.70 11.26 14.77
C ASN A 587 -11.68 11.38 13.63
N VAL A 588 -11.99 12.10 12.54
CA VAL A 588 -11.12 12.22 11.36
C VAL A 588 -10.92 13.67 10.90
N GLU A 589 -9.80 13.95 10.22
CA GLU A 589 -9.54 15.22 9.55
C GLU A 589 -8.97 15.00 8.15
N ILE A 590 -9.18 15.97 7.24
CA ILE A 590 -8.53 15.97 5.91
C ILE A 590 -7.23 16.76 5.99
N VAL A 591 -6.16 16.20 5.42
CA VAL A 591 -4.84 16.83 5.31
C VAL A 591 -4.32 16.80 3.87
N ASP A 592 -3.60 17.86 3.49
CA ASP A 592 -2.84 17.90 2.23
C ASP A 592 -1.67 16.91 2.27
N VAL A 593 -1.43 16.26 1.13
CA VAL A 593 -0.47 15.17 0.98
C VAL A 593 0.50 15.46 -0.15
N ALA A 594 1.78 15.19 0.10
CA ALA A 594 2.82 15.13 -0.94
C ALA A 594 3.23 13.68 -1.17
N VAL A 595 3.28 13.28 -2.43
CA VAL A 595 3.66 11.93 -2.89
C VAL A 595 5.01 12.03 -3.59
N SER A 596 5.98 11.20 -3.20
CA SER A 596 7.28 11.16 -3.88
C SER A 596 7.20 10.44 -5.23
N ASP A 597 8.23 10.62 -6.05
CA ASP A 597 8.54 9.66 -7.12
C ASP A 597 8.79 8.26 -6.52
N ALA A 598 8.64 7.21 -7.33
CA ALA A 598 8.89 5.84 -6.89
C ALA A 598 10.37 5.59 -6.57
N THR A 599 10.66 4.71 -5.62
CA THR A 599 12.03 4.26 -5.34
C THR A 599 12.62 3.50 -6.55
N ALA A 600 13.84 3.84 -6.94
CA ALA A 600 14.54 3.18 -8.04
C ALA A 600 14.83 1.69 -7.73
N GLU A 601 15.09 1.36 -6.47
CA GLU A 601 15.16 -0.02 -5.98
C GLU A 601 13.84 -0.44 -5.34
N GLY A 602 13.48 -1.71 -5.49
CA GLY A 602 12.30 -2.26 -4.84
C GLY A 602 12.51 -2.45 -3.35
N VAL A 603 11.54 -2.01 -2.53
CA VAL A 603 11.47 -2.20 -1.07
C VAL A 603 10.53 -3.38 -0.79
N PRO A 604 10.80 -4.27 0.18
CA PRO A 604 9.88 -5.36 0.50
C PRO A 604 8.49 -4.84 0.82
N THR A 605 7.44 -5.56 0.44
CA THR A 605 6.03 -5.12 0.55
C THR A 605 5.17 -6.25 1.09
N TRP A 606 4.19 -5.92 1.91
CA TRP A 606 3.26 -6.80 2.60
C TRP A 606 1.83 -6.29 2.38
N ASP A 607 0.82 -7.13 2.62
CA ASP A 607 -0.59 -6.73 2.63
C ASP A 607 -1.34 -7.52 3.71
N ILE A 608 -2.44 -6.98 4.25
CA ILE A 608 -3.26 -7.66 5.27
C ILE A 608 -4.74 -7.52 4.97
N GLU A 609 -5.48 -8.63 5.04
CA GLU A 609 -6.95 -8.57 4.92
C GLU A 609 -7.59 -8.34 6.28
N VAL A 610 -8.60 -7.48 6.34
CA VAL A 610 -9.24 -7.03 7.57
C VAL A 610 -10.76 -7.13 7.46
N GLU A 611 -11.38 -7.58 8.54
CA GLU A 611 -12.81 -7.94 8.61
C GLU A 611 -13.78 -6.80 8.23
N GLY A 612 -14.80 -7.12 7.44
CA GLY A 612 -15.89 -6.20 7.08
C GLY A 612 -15.51 -5.17 6.00
N THR A 613 -15.21 -3.92 6.37
CA THR A 613 -14.96 -2.81 5.43
C THR A 613 -13.60 -2.88 4.73
N GLY A 614 -12.82 -3.95 4.94
CA GLY A 614 -11.54 -4.16 4.26
C GLY A 614 -10.44 -3.17 4.60
N ASN A 615 -10.70 -2.15 5.44
CA ASN A 615 -9.77 -1.06 5.71
C ASN A 615 -9.02 -1.18 7.05
N PHE A 616 -7.87 -0.52 7.15
CA PHE A 616 -7.09 -0.41 8.39
C PHE A 616 -6.25 0.87 8.42
N ILE A 617 -5.66 1.15 9.59
CA ILE A 617 -4.83 2.33 9.84
C ILE A 617 -3.34 1.97 9.90
N SER A 618 -2.57 2.56 8.98
CA SER A 618 -1.11 2.44 8.94
C SER A 618 -0.43 3.82 8.88
N GLN A 619 0.58 4.05 9.72
CA GLN A 619 1.28 5.36 9.88
C GLN A 619 0.33 6.58 10.05
N GLY A 620 -0.90 6.37 10.51
CA GLY A 620 -1.93 7.41 10.63
C GLY A 620 -2.72 7.72 9.35
N PHE A 621 -2.66 6.88 8.32
CA PHE A 621 -3.53 6.90 7.13
C PHE A 621 -4.50 5.70 7.13
N ILE A 622 -5.65 5.80 6.44
CA ILE A 622 -6.65 4.72 6.30
C ILE A 622 -6.53 4.11 4.88
N VAL A 623 -6.40 2.77 4.77
CA VAL A 623 -5.98 1.99 3.56
C VAL A 623 -6.71 0.63 3.40
N HIS A 624 -6.64 -0.14 2.27
CA HIS A 624 -7.56 -1.28 1.89
C HIS A 624 -7.01 -2.31 0.79
N ASN A 625 -7.63 -3.50 0.55
CA ASN A 625 -7.08 -4.79 -0.09
C ASN A 625 -7.72 -5.33 -1.46
N SER A 626 -7.74 -6.66 -1.82
CA SER A 626 -8.19 -7.33 -3.15
C SER A 626 -9.18 -8.59 -3.17
N LYS A 627 -10.22 -8.76 -4.08
CA LYS A 627 -11.37 -9.79 -4.03
C LYS A 627 -11.73 -10.69 -5.28
N LEU A 628 -12.90 -10.55 -5.96
CA LEU A 628 -13.63 -11.63 -6.72
C LEU A 628 -13.68 -11.42 -8.26
N THR A 629 -13.42 -12.48 -9.03
CA THR A 629 -13.37 -12.43 -10.51
C THR A 629 -14.13 -13.58 -11.18
N MET A 630 -14.87 -13.25 -12.26
CA MET A 630 -15.43 -14.19 -13.24
C MET A 630 -15.13 -13.75 -14.68
N LYS A 631 -14.47 -14.60 -15.47
CA LYS A 631 -14.20 -14.34 -16.90
C LYS A 631 -14.17 -15.60 -17.75
N TYR A 632 -14.79 -15.54 -18.93
CA TYR A 632 -14.79 -16.64 -19.91
C TYR A 632 -14.55 -16.14 -21.35
N PRO A 633 -13.31 -15.74 -21.71
CA PRO A 633 -12.91 -15.48 -23.10
C PRO A 633 -13.42 -16.56 -24.05
N SER A 634 -13.99 -16.15 -25.18
CA SER A 634 -14.68 -17.07 -26.09
C SER A 634 -14.23 -16.86 -27.54
N CYS A 635 -13.98 -17.94 -28.30
CA CYS A 635 -13.74 -17.87 -29.74
C CYS A 635 -14.80 -18.69 -30.49
N TYR A 636 -15.49 -18.04 -31.43
CA TYR A 636 -16.49 -18.62 -32.31
C TYR A 636 -15.85 -18.77 -33.69
N LEU A 637 -15.46 -20.00 -34.04
CA LEU A 637 -14.69 -20.34 -35.23
C LEU A 637 -15.67 -20.59 -36.39
N VAL A 638 -16.09 -19.48 -37.02
CA VAL A 638 -17.18 -19.42 -38.02
C VAL A 638 -16.73 -19.62 -39.47
N GLY A 639 -15.42 -19.59 -39.75
CA GLY A 639 -14.88 -19.81 -41.08
C GLY A 639 -13.95 -21.01 -41.16
N GLU A 640 -13.85 -21.61 -42.34
CA GLU A 640 -12.99 -22.78 -42.57
C GLU A 640 -11.52 -22.47 -42.24
N GLY A 641 -10.84 -23.37 -41.52
CA GLY A 641 -9.44 -23.15 -41.13
C GLY A 641 -9.22 -22.09 -40.04
N ALA A 642 -10.27 -21.52 -39.43
CA ALA A 642 -10.15 -20.58 -38.31
C ALA A 642 -9.46 -21.22 -37.09
N HIS A 643 -8.68 -20.41 -36.37
CA HIS A 643 -7.92 -20.83 -35.19
C HIS A 643 -8.17 -19.93 -33.98
N GLY A 644 -8.42 -20.53 -32.81
CA GLY A 644 -8.54 -19.82 -31.53
C GLY A 644 -7.59 -20.34 -30.46
N GLU A 645 -6.88 -19.45 -29.78
CA GLU A 645 -6.02 -19.78 -28.64
C GLU A 645 -6.39 -18.94 -27.40
N ILE A 646 -6.50 -19.57 -26.24
CA ILE A 646 -6.75 -18.91 -24.95
C ILE A 646 -5.66 -19.36 -23.97
N LEU A 647 -4.96 -18.38 -23.38
CA LEU A 647 -3.99 -18.59 -22.31
C LEU A 647 -4.43 -17.79 -21.07
N SER A 648 -5.03 -18.47 -20.09
CA SER A 648 -5.56 -17.82 -18.87
C SER A 648 -4.70 -18.19 -17.67
N MET A 649 -4.31 -17.19 -16.87
CA MET A 649 -3.65 -17.39 -15.58
C MET A 649 -4.47 -16.81 -14.43
N ALA A 650 -4.78 -17.65 -13.43
CA ALA A 650 -5.45 -17.24 -12.21
C ALA A 650 -4.55 -17.46 -10.99
N PHE A 651 -4.46 -16.45 -10.12
CA PHE A 651 -3.87 -16.55 -8.79
C PHE A 651 -4.97 -16.33 -7.75
N ALA A 652 -5.21 -17.32 -6.90
CA ALA A 652 -6.21 -17.25 -5.83
C ALA A 652 -5.51 -17.32 -4.46
N GLY A 653 -5.51 -16.19 -3.74
CA GLY A 653 -5.15 -16.14 -2.33
C GLY A 653 -6.36 -16.41 -1.42
N ARG A 654 -6.15 -16.28 -0.10
CA ARG A 654 -7.19 -16.46 0.92
C ARG A 654 -8.44 -15.63 0.63
N ASN A 655 -9.63 -16.17 0.90
CA ASN A 655 -10.94 -15.57 0.64
C ASN A 655 -11.24 -15.20 -0.83
N GLN A 656 -10.30 -15.36 -1.76
CA GLN A 656 -10.52 -15.09 -3.17
C GLN A 656 -11.07 -16.32 -3.89
N HIS A 657 -12.06 -16.09 -4.75
CA HIS A 657 -12.52 -17.07 -5.72
C HIS A 657 -12.28 -16.51 -7.13
N GLN A 658 -11.43 -17.18 -7.90
CA GLN A 658 -11.18 -16.88 -9.31
C GLN A 658 -11.90 -17.95 -10.14
N ASP A 659 -13.10 -17.66 -10.68
CA ASP A 659 -13.81 -18.57 -11.62
C ASP A 659 -13.54 -18.10 -13.04
N THR A 660 -12.43 -18.58 -13.61
CA THR A 660 -11.94 -18.18 -14.94
C THR A 660 -12.01 -19.36 -15.91
N GLY A 661 -11.80 -19.13 -17.19
CA GLY A 661 -11.69 -20.22 -18.14
C GLY A 661 -11.75 -19.75 -19.58
N GLY A 662 -12.49 -20.48 -20.42
CA GLY A 662 -12.62 -20.11 -21.83
C GLY A 662 -13.56 -20.99 -22.62
N LYS A 663 -14.01 -20.49 -23.77
CA LYS A 663 -14.92 -21.22 -24.66
C LYS A 663 -14.39 -21.28 -26.10
N MET A 664 -14.44 -22.45 -26.70
CA MET A 664 -14.10 -22.68 -28.11
C MET A 664 -15.30 -23.31 -28.80
N ILE A 665 -15.92 -22.58 -29.73
CA ILE A 665 -17.10 -23.03 -30.47
C ILE A 665 -16.69 -23.21 -31.93
N HIS A 666 -16.61 -24.46 -32.38
CA HIS A 666 -16.27 -24.85 -33.74
C HIS A 666 -17.55 -24.93 -34.59
N LEU A 667 -17.67 -24.04 -35.56
CA LEU A 667 -18.87 -23.87 -36.41
C LEU A 667 -18.58 -24.13 -37.89
N ALA A 668 -17.32 -24.39 -38.24
CA ALA A 668 -16.84 -24.58 -39.61
C ALA A 668 -15.79 -25.70 -39.68
N PRO A 669 -15.63 -26.36 -40.84
CA PRO A 669 -14.66 -27.44 -41.02
C PRO A 669 -13.20 -26.94 -40.96
N ASN A 670 -12.28 -27.87 -40.76
CA ASN A 670 -10.83 -27.63 -40.69
C ASN A 670 -10.40 -26.65 -39.58
N THR A 671 -11.30 -26.29 -38.64
CA THR A 671 -11.02 -25.33 -37.57
C THR A 671 -10.20 -25.96 -36.45
N SER A 672 -9.39 -25.15 -35.77
CA SER A 672 -8.53 -25.63 -34.69
C SER A 672 -8.52 -24.72 -33.47
N SER A 673 -8.30 -25.28 -32.27
CA SER A 673 -8.20 -24.47 -31.07
C SER A 673 -7.29 -25.02 -29.99
N LYS A 674 -6.88 -24.15 -29.07
CA LYS A 674 -6.10 -24.51 -27.89
C LYS A 674 -6.52 -23.67 -26.70
N ILE A 675 -6.90 -24.31 -25.59
CA ILE A 675 -7.05 -23.63 -24.30
C ILE A 675 -5.92 -24.11 -23.41
N THR A 676 -5.18 -23.17 -22.82
CA THR A 676 -4.23 -23.41 -21.74
C THR A 676 -4.70 -22.59 -20.54
N SER A 677 -5.22 -23.25 -19.52
CA SER A 677 -5.53 -22.61 -18.25
C SER A 677 -4.50 -23.02 -17.22
N LYS A 678 -3.93 -22.03 -16.54
CA LYS A 678 -3.00 -22.22 -15.43
C LYS A 678 -3.57 -21.56 -14.18
N SER A 679 -3.64 -22.30 -13.09
CA SER A 679 -4.09 -21.77 -11.80
C SER A 679 -3.06 -22.02 -10.71
N ILE A 680 -2.89 -21.04 -9.83
CA ILE A 680 -2.11 -21.16 -8.59
C ILE A 680 -3.06 -20.83 -7.45
N SER A 681 -3.15 -21.70 -6.44
CA SER A 681 -3.99 -21.50 -5.25
C SER A 681 -3.15 -21.59 -3.98
N LYS A 682 -3.31 -20.60 -3.10
CA LYS A 682 -2.59 -20.44 -1.83
C LYS A 682 -3.54 -19.96 -0.72
N ASP A 683 -3.23 -20.31 0.52
CA ASP A 683 -3.88 -19.82 1.76
C ASP A 683 -5.40 -20.12 1.84
N ALA A 684 -5.78 -21.34 1.47
CA ALA A 684 -7.19 -21.76 1.27
C ALA A 684 -7.94 -20.99 0.16
N GLY A 685 -7.21 -20.31 -0.73
CA GLY A 685 -7.76 -19.69 -1.93
C GLY A 685 -8.38 -20.70 -2.89
N ARG A 686 -9.39 -20.23 -3.65
CA ARG A 686 -10.11 -21.06 -4.62
C ARG A 686 -9.89 -20.58 -6.04
N ALA A 687 -9.15 -21.35 -6.83
CA ALA A 687 -9.22 -21.26 -8.27
C ALA A 687 -10.34 -22.18 -8.81
N SER A 688 -10.96 -21.80 -9.91
CA SER A 688 -11.86 -22.66 -10.66
C SER A 688 -11.66 -22.40 -12.16
N TYR A 689 -11.32 -23.45 -12.91
CA TYR A 689 -11.41 -23.43 -14.37
C TYR A 689 -12.81 -23.84 -14.81
N ARG A 690 -13.39 -23.10 -15.76
CA ARG A 690 -14.64 -23.45 -16.43
C ARG A 690 -14.51 -23.36 -17.94
N GLY A 691 -14.54 -24.51 -18.60
CA GLY A 691 -14.36 -24.63 -20.04
C GLY A 691 -15.64 -25.00 -20.77
N LEU A 692 -15.86 -24.47 -21.97
CA LEU A 692 -16.77 -25.08 -22.95
C LEU A 692 -16.05 -25.27 -24.28
N LEU A 693 -15.91 -26.51 -24.71
CA LEU A 693 -15.53 -26.85 -26.08
C LEU A 693 -16.79 -27.40 -26.75
N LYS A 694 -17.26 -26.72 -27.80
CA LYS A 694 -18.36 -27.22 -28.63
C LYS A 694 -17.90 -27.43 -30.07
N VAL A 695 -18.30 -28.54 -30.68
CA VAL A 695 -18.21 -28.78 -32.13
C VAL A 695 -19.61 -29.01 -32.66
N GLU A 696 -20.10 -28.09 -33.49
CA GLU A 696 -21.38 -28.24 -34.17
C GLU A 696 -21.29 -29.20 -35.35
N LYS A 697 -22.43 -29.80 -35.69
CA LYS A 697 -22.58 -30.69 -36.84
C LYS A 697 -22.21 -29.98 -38.16
N GLY A 698 -21.37 -30.62 -38.96
CA GLY A 698 -20.80 -30.08 -40.21
C GLY A 698 -19.39 -29.47 -40.05
N ALA A 699 -18.87 -29.35 -38.83
CA ALA A 699 -17.50 -28.91 -38.57
C ALA A 699 -16.51 -30.10 -38.61
N HIS A 700 -16.29 -30.65 -39.80
CA HIS A 700 -15.39 -31.81 -40.03
C HIS A 700 -13.89 -31.44 -39.88
N ASN A 701 -13.02 -32.45 -39.68
CA ASN A 701 -11.57 -32.35 -39.41
C ASN A 701 -11.21 -31.28 -38.35
N VAL A 702 -12.00 -31.19 -37.28
CA VAL A 702 -11.74 -30.27 -36.16
C VAL A 702 -10.65 -30.81 -35.25
N ARG A 703 -9.77 -29.91 -34.76
CA ARG A 703 -8.70 -30.26 -33.81
C ARG A 703 -8.67 -29.31 -32.63
N SER A 704 -8.81 -29.82 -31.41
CA SER A 704 -8.75 -28.97 -30.22
C SER A 704 -8.05 -29.65 -29.06
N ASN A 705 -7.26 -28.88 -28.31
CA ASN A 705 -6.62 -29.32 -27.07
C ASN A 705 -6.95 -28.37 -25.92
N VAL A 706 -7.45 -28.91 -24.81
CA VAL A 706 -7.74 -28.16 -23.57
C VAL A 706 -6.82 -28.69 -22.47
N VAL A 707 -5.83 -27.90 -22.07
CA VAL A 707 -4.90 -28.19 -20.98
C VAL A 707 -5.24 -27.31 -19.78
N CYS A 708 -5.53 -27.94 -18.65
CA CYS A 708 -5.88 -27.27 -17.40
C CYS A 708 -4.88 -27.68 -16.32
N ASP A 709 -3.86 -26.86 -16.08
CA ASP A 709 -2.90 -27.10 -15.02
C ASP A 709 -3.27 -26.30 -13.77
N ALA A 710 -3.28 -26.97 -12.63
CA ALA A 710 -3.39 -26.36 -11.32
C ALA A 710 -2.14 -26.64 -10.49
N LEU A 711 -1.64 -25.63 -9.81
CA LEU A 711 -0.60 -25.74 -8.80
C LEU A 711 -1.18 -25.37 -7.44
N LEU A 712 -1.29 -26.35 -6.55
CA LEU A 712 -1.68 -26.13 -5.16
C LEU A 712 -0.41 -25.97 -4.32
N LEU A 713 -0.30 -24.83 -3.63
CA LEU A 713 0.86 -24.52 -2.79
C LEU A 713 0.69 -25.00 -1.34
N ASP A 714 -0.55 -25.25 -0.90
CA ASP A 714 -0.85 -25.75 0.44
C ASP A 714 -1.99 -26.79 0.43
N PRO A 715 -2.21 -27.56 1.52
CA PRO A 715 -3.24 -28.60 1.57
C PRO A 715 -4.69 -28.12 1.71
N GLN A 716 -4.92 -26.85 2.05
CA GLN A 716 -6.25 -26.26 2.28
C GLN A 716 -6.79 -25.58 1.01
N SER A 717 -5.89 -25.10 0.16
CA SER A 717 -6.20 -24.52 -1.15
C SER A 717 -6.88 -25.48 -2.09
N ARG A 718 -7.75 -24.92 -2.94
CA ARG A 718 -8.64 -25.69 -3.82
C ARG A 718 -8.56 -25.16 -5.24
N SER A 719 -8.29 -26.05 -6.19
CA SER A 719 -8.54 -25.80 -7.60
C SER A 719 -9.59 -26.78 -8.11
N ASP A 720 -10.64 -26.26 -8.72
CA ASP A 720 -11.70 -27.04 -9.35
C ASP A 720 -11.60 -26.92 -10.88
N THR A 721 -11.73 -28.03 -11.61
CA THR A 721 -11.74 -28.02 -13.08
C THR A 721 -13.10 -28.50 -13.57
N TYR A 722 -13.83 -27.63 -14.26
CA TYR A 722 -15.17 -27.89 -14.82
C TYR A 722 -15.16 -27.80 -16.36
N PRO A 723 -14.65 -28.83 -17.05
CA PRO A 723 -14.68 -28.89 -18.50
C PRO A 723 -16.06 -29.37 -18.99
N TYR A 724 -16.60 -28.68 -20.00
CA TYR A 724 -17.77 -29.13 -20.76
C TYR A 724 -17.31 -29.34 -22.21
N ILE A 725 -17.55 -30.54 -22.75
CA ILE A 725 -17.17 -30.91 -24.11
C ILE A 725 -18.41 -31.47 -24.80
N GLU A 726 -18.89 -30.76 -25.82
CA GLU A 726 -20.06 -31.08 -26.62
C GLU A 726 -19.61 -31.31 -28.07
N ILE A 727 -19.87 -32.48 -28.63
CA ILE A 727 -19.40 -32.88 -29.96
C ILE A 727 -20.58 -33.47 -30.72
N ASP A 728 -21.10 -32.71 -31.69
CA ASP A 728 -22.23 -33.09 -32.55
C ASP A 728 -21.76 -33.57 -33.96
N GLU A 729 -20.47 -33.88 -34.11
CA GLU A 729 -19.79 -34.23 -35.36
C GLU A 729 -18.79 -35.40 -35.18
N ASP A 730 -18.67 -36.27 -36.18
CA ASP A 730 -17.90 -37.53 -36.07
C ASP A 730 -16.41 -37.36 -36.41
N ASP A 731 -16.07 -36.48 -37.36
CA ASP A 731 -14.70 -36.26 -37.84
C ASP A 731 -13.96 -35.19 -37.01
N VAL A 732 -13.60 -35.54 -35.76
CA VAL A 732 -12.95 -34.63 -34.81
C VAL A 732 -11.79 -35.29 -34.05
N SER A 733 -10.83 -34.47 -33.64
CA SER A 733 -9.69 -34.87 -32.80
C SER A 733 -9.60 -33.92 -31.60
N ILE A 734 -10.20 -34.34 -30.48
CA ILE A 734 -10.33 -33.52 -29.26
C ILE A 734 -9.50 -34.13 -28.13
N GLY A 735 -8.56 -33.36 -27.60
CA GLY A 735 -7.80 -33.68 -26.40
C GLY A 735 -8.24 -32.82 -25.22
N HIS A 736 -8.42 -33.44 -24.05
CA HIS A 736 -8.49 -32.71 -22.78
C HIS A 736 -7.57 -33.35 -21.75
N GLU A 737 -6.74 -32.52 -21.14
CA GLU A 737 -5.85 -32.86 -20.05
C GLU A 737 -6.13 -31.90 -18.88
N ALA A 738 -6.24 -32.44 -17.68
CA ALA A 738 -6.32 -31.68 -16.44
C ALA A 738 -5.31 -32.24 -15.45
N SER A 739 -4.29 -31.44 -15.12
CA SER A 739 -3.26 -31.79 -14.15
C SER A 739 -3.48 -30.97 -12.87
N VAL A 740 -3.52 -31.63 -11.71
CA VAL A 740 -3.45 -30.95 -10.41
C VAL A 740 -2.13 -31.35 -9.78
N SER A 741 -1.14 -30.49 -9.96
CA SER A 741 0.17 -30.62 -9.33
C SER A 741 0.12 -30.05 -7.93
N LYS A 742 0.71 -30.78 -6.99
CA LYS A 742 1.22 -30.19 -5.75
C LYS A 742 2.71 -29.96 -5.94
N VAL A 743 3.28 -28.98 -5.25
CA VAL A 743 4.73 -28.86 -5.14
C VAL A 743 5.23 -30.11 -4.41
N GLY A 744 5.94 -30.98 -5.12
CA GLY A 744 6.32 -32.29 -4.59
C GLY A 744 7.51 -32.19 -3.62
N GLU A 745 7.43 -32.86 -2.47
CA GLU A 745 8.53 -32.92 -1.49
C GLU A 745 9.85 -33.39 -2.13
N GLU A 746 9.81 -34.33 -3.08
CA GLU A 746 10.99 -34.76 -3.84
C GLU A 746 11.56 -33.68 -4.76
N GLN A 747 10.72 -32.83 -5.35
CA GLN A 747 11.16 -31.73 -6.23
C GLN A 747 11.80 -30.61 -5.42
N LEU A 748 11.17 -30.23 -4.29
CA LEU A 748 11.74 -29.31 -3.31
C LEU A 748 13.05 -29.85 -2.77
N PHE A 749 13.07 -31.09 -2.25
CA PHE A 749 14.26 -31.73 -1.73
C PHE A 749 15.39 -31.80 -2.77
N TYR A 750 15.08 -32.12 -4.03
CA TYR A 750 16.06 -32.12 -5.11
C TYR A 750 16.66 -30.72 -5.32
N LEU A 751 15.84 -29.68 -5.47
CA LEU A 751 16.30 -28.30 -5.67
C LEU A 751 17.08 -27.78 -4.45
N MET A 752 16.60 -28.05 -3.24
CA MET A 752 17.27 -27.72 -1.98
C MET A 752 18.61 -28.47 -1.82
N SER A 753 18.70 -29.72 -2.27
CA SER A 753 19.97 -30.47 -2.29
C SER A 753 21.02 -29.87 -3.23
N ARG A 754 20.60 -29.00 -4.16
CA ARG A 754 21.50 -28.19 -5.02
C ARG A 754 21.89 -26.85 -4.39
N GLY A 755 21.46 -26.58 -3.16
CA GLY A 755 21.83 -25.38 -2.39
C GLY A 755 20.85 -24.21 -2.52
N LEU A 756 19.69 -24.42 -3.12
CA LEU A 756 18.60 -23.43 -3.13
C LEU A 756 17.87 -23.46 -1.77
N SER A 757 17.34 -22.33 -1.34
CA SER A 757 16.34 -22.33 -0.27
C SER A 757 15.04 -22.99 -0.74
N GLU A 758 14.17 -23.40 0.19
CA GLU A 758 12.86 -23.97 -0.14
C GLU A 758 11.95 -22.93 -0.83
N GLU A 759 12.14 -21.65 -0.50
CA GLU A 759 11.48 -20.49 -1.13
C GLU A 759 11.99 -20.24 -2.56
N GLU A 760 13.31 -20.29 -2.78
CA GLU A 760 13.92 -20.23 -4.11
C GLU A 760 13.51 -21.44 -4.98
N ALA A 761 13.43 -22.63 -4.39
CA ALA A 761 12.97 -23.85 -5.05
C ALA A 761 11.49 -23.76 -5.46
N THR A 762 10.62 -23.30 -4.54
CA THR A 762 9.19 -23.07 -4.81
C THR A 762 9.01 -22.00 -5.89
N GLY A 763 9.71 -20.86 -5.75
CA GLY A 763 9.72 -19.78 -6.73
C GLY A 763 10.21 -20.23 -8.10
N MET A 764 11.18 -21.14 -8.18
CA MET A 764 11.66 -21.72 -9.44
C MET A 764 10.66 -22.69 -10.07
N ILE A 765 10.01 -23.55 -9.28
CA ILE A 765 8.93 -24.44 -9.74
C ILE A 765 7.77 -23.61 -10.31
N VAL A 766 7.37 -22.56 -9.60
CA VAL A 766 6.30 -21.66 -10.05
C VAL A 766 6.74 -20.83 -11.25
N SER A 767 7.98 -20.35 -11.30
CA SER A 767 8.53 -19.66 -12.48
C SER A 767 8.51 -20.54 -13.73
N GLY A 768 8.81 -21.83 -13.59
CA GLY A 768 8.65 -22.82 -14.67
C GLY A 768 7.19 -23.07 -15.05
N PHE A 769 6.29 -23.07 -14.06
CA PHE A 769 4.85 -23.23 -14.29
C PHE A 769 4.25 -22.06 -15.08
N ILE A 770 4.66 -20.83 -14.80
CA ILE A 770 4.15 -19.59 -15.43
C ILE A 770 4.82 -19.25 -16.77
N GLU A 771 5.98 -19.86 -17.06
CA GLU A 771 6.83 -19.57 -18.22
C GLU A 771 6.05 -19.45 -19.57
N PRO A 772 5.02 -20.28 -19.86
CA PRO A 772 4.24 -20.13 -21.09
C PRO A 772 3.48 -18.81 -21.20
N LEU A 773 3.03 -18.20 -20.09
CA LEU A 773 2.40 -16.87 -20.10
C LEU A 773 3.42 -15.78 -20.39
N VAL A 774 4.54 -15.83 -19.66
CA VAL A 774 5.63 -14.86 -19.75
C VAL A 774 6.16 -14.75 -21.17
N LYS A 775 6.25 -15.86 -21.91
CA LYS A 775 6.67 -15.91 -23.31
C LYS A 775 5.72 -15.22 -24.30
N GLU A 776 4.43 -15.10 -23.98
CA GLU A 776 3.43 -14.48 -24.86
C GLU A 776 3.19 -12.99 -24.57
N LEU A 777 3.78 -12.47 -23.47
CA LEU A 777 3.77 -11.05 -23.11
C LEU A 777 4.92 -10.30 -23.81
N PRO A 778 4.73 -9.01 -24.19
CA PRO A 778 5.85 -8.15 -24.58
C PRO A 778 6.88 -8.05 -23.44
N MET A 779 8.15 -7.89 -23.78
CA MET A 779 9.27 -8.03 -22.83
C MET A 779 9.14 -7.18 -21.56
N GLU A 780 8.60 -5.96 -21.68
CA GLU A 780 8.30 -5.06 -20.55
C GLU A 780 7.34 -5.71 -19.54
N TYR A 781 6.19 -6.20 -20.02
CA TYR A 781 5.18 -6.88 -19.20
C TYR A 781 5.62 -8.28 -18.75
N ALA A 782 6.45 -8.98 -19.52
CA ALA A 782 7.01 -10.27 -19.15
C ALA A 782 7.93 -10.14 -17.91
N ILE A 783 8.73 -9.06 -17.85
CA ILE A 783 9.58 -8.73 -16.70
C ILE A 783 8.72 -8.33 -15.49
N GLU A 784 7.70 -7.48 -15.69
CA GLU A 784 6.78 -7.08 -14.62
C GLU A 784 6.04 -8.30 -14.04
N MET A 785 5.50 -9.19 -14.89
CA MET A 785 4.76 -10.38 -14.50
C MET A 785 5.63 -11.42 -13.78
N ASN A 786 6.85 -11.68 -14.26
CA ASN A 786 7.81 -12.56 -13.57
C ASN A 786 8.12 -12.05 -12.16
N ARG A 787 8.38 -10.73 -12.05
CA ARG A 787 8.63 -10.10 -10.76
C ARG A 787 7.40 -10.25 -9.89
N LEU A 788 6.23 -9.79 -10.35
CA LEU A 788 4.95 -9.92 -9.64
C LEU A 788 4.65 -11.33 -9.14
N ILE A 789 5.03 -12.40 -9.85
CA ILE A 789 4.80 -13.77 -9.36
C ILE A 789 5.87 -14.26 -8.38
N GLN A 790 7.15 -13.94 -8.56
CA GLN A 790 8.18 -14.21 -7.52
C GLN A 790 7.76 -13.58 -6.19
N LEU A 791 7.28 -12.35 -6.27
CA LEU A 791 6.72 -11.57 -5.18
C LEU A 791 5.48 -12.22 -4.52
N GLN A 792 4.75 -13.12 -5.20
CA GLN A 792 3.66 -13.92 -4.61
C GLN A 792 4.12 -15.22 -3.95
N MET A 793 5.31 -15.70 -4.30
CA MET A 793 5.84 -16.98 -3.84
C MET A 793 6.62 -16.86 -2.54
N GLU A 794 7.09 -15.67 -2.19
CA GLU A 794 7.76 -15.45 -0.91
C GLU A 794 6.77 -15.67 0.27
N GLY A 795 7.22 -16.33 1.33
CA GLY A 795 6.38 -16.74 2.47
C GLY A 795 5.37 -17.86 2.15
N SER A 796 5.76 -18.89 1.39
CA SER A 796 4.90 -20.06 1.07
C SER A 796 5.11 -21.28 1.98
N ILE A 797 5.85 -21.12 3.08
CA ILE A 797 6.22 -22.21 4.01
C ILE A 797 6.03 -21.71 5.44
N GLY A 798 4.98 -22.19 6.13
CA GLY A 798 4.68 -21.85 7.54
C GLY A 798 3.21 -21.58 7.83
#